data_AF-A0AAJ2P6X2-F1
#
_entry.id   AF-A0AAJ2P6X2-F1
#
_cell.length_a   1.000
_cell.length_b   1.000
_cell.length_c   1.000
_cell.angle_alpha   90.00
_cell.angle_beta   90.00
_cell.angle_gamma   90.00
#
_symmetry.space_group_name_H-M   'P 1'
#
loop_
_entity.id
_entity.type
_entity.pdbx_description
1 polymer ?
#
loop_
_entity_poly.entity_id
_entity_poly.type
_entity_poly.pdbx_seq_one_letter_code
_entity_poly.pdbx_strand_id
1 'polypeptide(L)'
;MHKLQLYNYYGKKFDTIIDIEAKTLKSYYHSAKIMHSRFLDKIKVQENIEKELFLRARQTIRDNLKRELHSQKIAFKNELKVLKDAYIKLNFAVSVEKLLSFEIKKIEKELKNLRNWFKDFSKSLNQTEDSPQVKVELFEKTKKSTLESEVDLIKKHFIFQVCLNYIRKYQDFNFDLNKISQFLDEDGKKFLAQSKLKSDFFVDFYQKIKQKQEELLKKSALAKKNYAETKELQTDLYKKRKSNLELKAKQKIISLEYSYKNAIDFLKQQANQQNAAQKELINEKKQEIITFESQNISKLNQFKHEINSQINKISAQKQKYLAFSLSQTKINFLDQAIKLFYNIQKNQNFEIPDLDISLENHSQILKDKLDFFHKLKDENQQLFDLIKSHYFGFYGSFLIKKLAKSSLKWQILLQKAKYLKQYSYKGHYLQDLGWATREKTIEDFKTRIKFINEKILAKYELKVLKSSPDFKTQQEEIKTKISEIKQNYLESVAKNKKRFQQNEIAKTAFKNLQKQAKITKTDQKRTLFLSSKITKFKQILKTNNYRYFNELKVNKKIYESKANEALKSYPVETIKNVRFISFFLNLIFPGLAELLVFRQFIKGSLLSIVSLICYTLIIPFSFGAYWSKMGGIPGFADLGANLHSPRDGIFTDARFYLFGGVLSVILMAFVLIYFIIGAISAWRIAKAMEAGVVPGKWLYSKQWLQTTGFPWMISLIGHALMIFIVAAPIITSVLISFTDYGYNHAAPGQTVNWVGLKQWGKWWDYRQLGLFQSLASVLGWTAIWTVLSTLFPIGLGILIAILTNSSRIKGKKIFRLIFILPWAVPAFVSLSFIRSMFAADSKGYINLILINLGLIKDGISWLNQIGTARVLLIVVQTWISYAFIFMLVTGNLQAISGEIYEAGAVDGASKSQIFWKLTLPQLLLGIAPMLIGQFVGAFNNFTTISIFTGGGPAYANASPFGEASTDIIISWVFKLTTQGIKIDGHQAFAAALSTLAALISISFALRGFIKSMQRR
;
A
#
# COMPACT_ATOMS: atom_id res chain seq x y z
N MET A 1 -39.59 -26.38 -2.97
CA MET A 1 -38.42 -26.38 -2.06
C MET A 1 -37.11 -26.76 -2.74
N HIS A 2 -37.06 -27.48 -3.88
CA HIS A 2 -35.79 -27.90 -4.52
C HIS A 2 -34.82 -26.78 -5.02
N LYS A 3 -35.21 -25.49 -5.06
CA LYS A 3 -34.26 -24.34 -5.19
C LYS A 3 -33.32 -24.22 -3.99
N LEU A 4 -33.78 -24.68 -2.84
CA LEU A 4 -33.05 -24.68 -1.58
C LEU A 4 -32.34 -26.02 -1.46
N GLN A 5 -31.45 -26.30 -2.41
CA GLN A 5 -30.41 -27.28 -2.13
C GLN A 5 -29.56 -26.67 -1.02
N LEU A 6 -29.42 -27.40 0.09
CA LEU A 6 -28.63 -26.94 1.20
C LEU A 6 -27.17 -27.14 0.84
N TYR A 7 -26.38 -26.08 0.93
CA TYR A 7 -24.95 -26.14 0.73
C TYR A 7 -24.25 -25.93 2.06
N ASN A 8 -23.18 -26.69 2.29
CA ASN A 8 -22.28 -26.37 3.38
C ASN A 8 -21.28 -25.27 2.98
N TYR A 9 -20.40 -24.90 3.90
CA TYR A 9 -19.40 -23.85 3.67
C TYR A 9 -18.47 -24.14 2.48
N TYR A 10 -18.27 -25.42 2.14
CA TYR A 10 -17.41 -25.88 1.04
C TYR A 10 -18.14 -25.97 -0.30
N GLY A 11 -19.42 -25.57 -0.36
CA GLY A 11 -20.23 -25.69 -1.57
C GLY A 11 -20.65 -27.13 -1.88
N LYS A 12 -20.51 -28.07 -0.93
CA LYS A 12 -21.01 -29.43 -1.07
C LYS A 12 -22.52 -29.42 -0.90
N LYS A 13 -23.23 -30.06 -1.84
CA LYS A 13 -24.68 -30.21 -1.84
C LYS A 13 -25.12 -31.24 -0.80
N PHE A 14 -26.21 -30.96 -0.10
CA PHE A 14 -26.90 -31.83 0.83
C PHE A 14 -28.33 -32.07 0.37
N ASP A 15 -28.76 -33.32 0.41
CA ASP A 15 -30.15 -33.69 0.12
C ASP A 15 -31.05 -33.36 1.31
N THR A 16 -32.36 -33.35 1.15
CA THR A 16 -33.26 -33.15 2.31
C THR A 16 -33.28 -34.43 3.16
N ILE A 17 -33.16 -34.32 4.48
CA ILE A 17 -33.16 -35.49 5.39
C ILE A 17 -34.48 -36.28 5.30
N ILE A 18 -35.57 -35.58 5.03
CA ILE A 18 -36.83 -36.19 4.65
C ILE A 18 -36.85 -36.23 3.13
N ASP A 19 -36.98 -37.42 2.56
CA ASP A 19 -37.09 -37.58 1.12
C ASP A 19 -38.45 -37.03 0.69
N ILE A 20 -38.41 -35.83 0.13
CA ILE A 20 -39.58 -35.23 -0.50
C ILE A 20 -39.37 -35.50 -1.99
N GLU A 21 -39.56 -36.76 -2.41
CA GLU A 21 -39.60 -37.13 -3.84
C GLU A 21 -40.78 -36.48 -4.59
N ALA A 22 -41.55 -35.64 -3.90
CA ALA A 22 -42.59 -34.82 -4.48
C ALA A 22 -42.06 -33.64 -5.29
N LYS A 23 -42.36 -33.62 -6.59
CA LYS A 23 -42.15 -32.49 -7.51
C LYS A 23 -42.89 -31.23 -7.04
N THR A 24 -42.35 -30.45 -6.08
CA THR A 24 -42.92 -29.18 -5.57
C THR A 24 -43.16 -28.13 -6.67
N LEU A 25 -44.17 -27.25 -6.57
CA LEU A 25 -44.57 -26.29 -7.63
C LEU A 25 -43.44 -25.30 -7.85
N LYS A 26 -42.82 -24.93 -6.74
CA LYS A 26 -41.63 -24.10 -6.72
C LYS A 26 -40.41 -24.77 -7.36
N SER A 27 -40.31 -26.10 -7.36
CA SER A 27 -39.26 -26.86 -8.05
C SER A 27 -39.48 -27.07 -9.53
N TYR A 28 -40.74 -27.08 -9.97
CA TYR A 28 -41.10 -27.00 -11.38
C TYR A 28 -40.84 -25.57 -11.92
N TYR A 29 -41.20 -24.54 -11.13
CA TYR A 29 -40.96 -23.13 -11.48
C TYR A 29 -39.46 -22.74 -11.49
N HIS A 30 -38.69 -23.07 -10.44
CA HIS A 30 -37.65 -24.10 -10.64
C HIS A 30 -36.90 -24.28 -11.95
N SER A 31 -36.98 -25.53 -12.35
CA SER A 31 -36.41 -26.12 -13.55
C SER A 31 -36.78 -25.30 -14.78
N ALA A 32 -38.03 -24.86 -14.91
CA ALA A 32 -38.46 -23.98 -16.00
C ALA A 32 -37.65 -22.68 -16.03
N LYS A 33 -37.48 -22.02 -14.88
CA LYS A 33 -36.64 -20.81 -14.76
C LYS A 33 -35.15 -21.10 -14.96
N ILE A 34 -34.63 -22.28 -14.60
CA ILE A 34 -33.24 -22.67 -14.91
C ILE A 34 -33.07 -22.89 -16.40
N MET A 35 -33.97 -23.62 -17.05
CA MET A 35 -33.93 -23.87 -18.49
C MET A 35 -34.03 -22.55 -19.25
N HIS A 36 -34.93 -21.66 -18.84
CA HIS A 36 -35.02 -20.30 -19.37
C HIS A 36 -33.74 -19.48 -19.11
N SER A 37 -33.16 -19.54 -17.91
CA SER A 37 -31.89 -18.86 -17.60
C SER A 37 -30.74 -19.39 -18.45
N ARG A 38 -30.60 -20.71 -18.58
CA ARG A 38 -29.56 -21.35 -19.41
C ARG A 38 -29.73 -20.99 -20.89
N PHE A 39 -30.97 -20.89 -21.35
CA PHE A 39 -31.28 -20.46 -22.70
C PHE A 39 -30.92 -18.98 -22.92
N LEU A 40 -31.29 -18.10 -21.99
CA LEU A 40 -30.87 -16.69 -22.00
C LEU A 40 -29.35 -16.53 -21.90
N ASP A 41 -28.68 -17.35 -21.08
CA ASP A 41 -27.23 -17.35 -20.95
C ASP A 41 -26.57 -17.79 -22.27
N LYS A 42 -27.13 -18.82 -22.94
CA LYS A 42 -26.68 -19.24 -24.29
C LYS A 42 -26.85 -18.13 -25.32
N ILE A 43 -27.99 -17.43 -25.31
CA ILE A 43 -28.24 -16.26 -26.18
C ILE A 43 -27.27 -15.12 -25.87
N LYS A 44 -27.02 -14.84 -24.59
CA LYS A 44 -26.11 -13.78 -24.15
C LYS A 44 -24.66 -14.10 -24.51
N VAL A 45 -24.26 -15.36 -24.42
CA VAL A 45 -22.96 -15.83 -24.93
C VAL A 45 -22.88 -15.60 -26.43
N GLN A 46 -23.92 -15.95 -27.20
CA GLN A 46 -23.97 -15.69 -28.64
C GLN A 46 -23.92 -14.19 -28.97
N GLU A 47 -24.67 -13.35 -28.26
CA GLU A 47 -24.64 -11.88 -28.40
C GLU A 47 -23.25 -11.31 -28.12
N ASN A 48 -22.57 -11.81 -27.08
CA ASN A 48 -21.19 -11.41 -26.79
C ASN A 48 -20.21 -11.84 -27.88
N ILE A 49 -20.37 -13.05 -28.44
CA ILE A 49 -19.57 -13.54 -29.56
C ILE A 49 -19.77 -12.64 -30.79
N GLU A 50 -21.02 -12.38 -31.19
CA GLU A 50 -21.35 -11.49 -32.32
C GLU A 50 -20.78 -10.09 -32.13
N LYS A 51 -20.89 -9.55 -30.91
CA LYS A 51 -20.35 -8.24 -30.55
C LYS A 51 -18.83 -8.22 -30.63
N GLU A 52 -18.15 -9.24 -30.13
CA GLU A 52 -16.69 -9.36 -30.22
C GLU A 52 -16.24 -9.47 -31.68
N LEU A 53 -16.90 -10.31 -32.49
CA LEU A 53 -16.59 -10.46 -33.91
C LEU A 53 -16.75 -9.13 -34.66
N PHE A 54 -17.85 -8.40 -34.43
CA PHE A 54 -18.06 -7.07 -34.98
C PHE A 54 -16.96 -6.08 -34.57
N LEU A 55 -16.62 -6.02 -33.27
CA LEU A 55 -15.59 -5.11 -32.76
C LEU A 55 -14.21 -5.43 -33.35
N ARG A 56 -13.84 -6.71 -33.45
CA ARG A 56 -12.59 -7.17 -34.06
C ARG A 56 -12.55 -6.82 -35.55
N ALA A 57 -13.62 -7.06 -36.30
CA ALA A 57 -13.71 -6.71 -37.72
C ALA A 57 -13.58 -5.20 -37.94
N ARG A 58 -14.30 -4.39 -37.16
CA ARG A 58 -14.23 -2.92 -37.19
C ARG A 58 -12.82 -2.41 -36.86
N GLN A 59 -12.17 -2.99 -35.86
CA GLN A 59 -10.81 -2.61 -35.48
C GLN A 59 -9.81 -2.97 -36.58
N THR A 60 -9.94 -4.16 -37.17
CA THR A 60 -9.10 -4.60 -38.30
C THR A 60 -9.20 -3.65 -39.49
N ILE A 61 -10.41 -3.21 -39.85
CA ILE A 61 -10.61 -2.22 -40.93
C ILE A 61 -9.92 -0.89 -40.62
N ARG A 62 -10.01 -0.41 -39.37
CA ARG A 62 -9.35 0.84 -38.94
C ARG A 62 -7.83 0.73 -38.95
N ASP A 63 -7.29 -0.39 -38.51
CA ASP A 63 -5.85 -0.62 -38.48
C ASP A 63 -5.28 -0.84 -39.89
N ASN A 64 -6.04 -1.49 -40.79
CA ASN A 64 -5.71 -1.56 -42.21
C ASN A 64 -5.70 -0.17 -42.85
N LEU A 65 -6.73 0.66 -42.60
CA LEU A 65 -6.77 2.04 -43.08
C LEU A 65 -5.56 2.84 -42.61
N LYS A 66 -5.18 2.75 -41.33
CA LYS A 66 -3.97 3.41 -40.80
C LYS A 66 -2.70 2.94 -41.53
N ARG A 67 -2.55 1.63 -41.75
CA ARG A 67 -1.41 1.05 -42.48
C ARG A 67 -1.35 1.53 -43.93
N GLU A 68 -2.47 1.49 -44.63
CA GLU A 68 -2.56 1.94 -46.03
C GLU A 68 -2.26 3.44 -46.15
N LEU A 69 -2.84 4.28 -45.28
CA LEU A 69 -2.57 5.73 -45.25
C LEU A 69 -1.09 6.02 -44.95
N HIS A 70 -0.49 5.26 -44.03
CA HIS A 70 0.93 5.41 -43.72
C HIS A 70 1.82 5.01 -44.91
N SER A 71 1.52 3.88 -45.55
CA SER A 71 2.21 3.40 -46.74
C SER A 71 2.15 4.42 -47.88
N GLN A 72 0.95 4.95 -48.19
CA GLN A 72 0.75 5.99 -49.21
C GLN A 72 1.55 7.26 -48.91
N LYS A 73 1.61 7.67 -47.63
CA LYS A 73 2.40 8.84 -47.21
C LYS A 73 3.90 8.61 -47.39
N ILE A 74 4.39 7.40 -47.13
CA ILE A 74 5.81 7.04 -47.33
C ILE A 74 6.13 7.01 -48.84
N ALA A 75 5.29 6.35 -49.65
CA ALA A 75 5.47 6.29 -51.10
C ALA A 75 5.58 7.69 -51.72
N PHE A 76 4.64 8.58 -51.38
CA PHE A 76 4.67 9.99 -51.80
C PHE A 76 5.96 10.72 -51.41
N LYS A 77 6.41 10.56 -50.15
CA LYS A 77 7.66 11.17 -49.69
C LYS A 77 8.88 10.64 -50.44
N ASN A 78 8.91 9.34 -50.72
CA ASN A 78 10.02 8.69 -51.41
C ASN A 78 10.12 9.14 -52.87
N GLU A 79 9.00 9.20 -53.59
CA GLU A 79 8.96 9.69 -54.98
C GLU A 79 9.50 11.12 -55.09
N LEU A 80 9.06 12.03 -54.21
CA LEU A 80 9.56 13.40 -54.18
C LEU A 80 11.04 13.49 -53.80
N LYS A 81 11.48 12.65 -52.85
CA LYS A 81 12.88 12.62 -52.41
C LYS A 81 13.80 12.18 -53.55
N VAL A 82 13.44 11.14 -54.30
CA VAL A 82 14.22 10.64 -55.43
C VAL A 82 14.44 11.74 -56.48
N LEU A 83 13.36 12.45 -56.84
CA LEU A 83 13.44 13.56 -57.80
C LEU A 83 14.26 14.75 -57.27
N LYS A 84 14.16 15.05 -55.97
CA LYS A 84 14.94 16.11 -55.34
C LYS A 84 16.43 15.77 -55.25
N ASP A 85 16.76 14.53 -54.91
CA ASP A 85 18.13 14.06 -54.76
C ASP A 85 18.88 14.06 -56.13
N ALA A 86 18.15 13.93 -57.24
CA ALA A 86 18.73 13.90 -58.59
C ALA A 86 19.54 15.16 -58.95
N TYR A 87 19.07 16.36 -58.61
CA TYR A 87 19.84 17.60 -58.86
C TYR A 87 20.77 17.97 -57.70
N ILE A 88 20.42 17.65 -56.45
CA ILE A 88 21.29 17.89 -55.28
C ILE A 88 22.63 17.15 -55.43
N LYS A 89 22.61 15.93 -55.98
CA LYS A 89 23.82 15.14 -56.25
C LYS A 89 24.77 15.80 -57.24
N LEU A 90 24.30 16.73 -58.09
CA LEU A 90 25.10 17.43 -59.10
C LEU A 90 25.66 18.77 -58.59
N ASN A 91 25.42 19.15 -57.34
CA ASN A 91 25.88 20.43 -56.76
C ASN A 91 27.41 20.61 -56.74
N PHE A 92 28.19 19.53 -56.88
CA PHE A 92 29.65 19.64 -56.96
C PHE A 92 30.13 20.25 -58.30
N ALA A 93 29.32 20.22 -59.36
CA ALA A 93 29.66 20.77 -60.68
C ALA A 93 29.50 22.30 -60.78
N VAL A 94 29.12 22.99 -59.69
CA VAL A 94 28.86 24.44 -59.68
C VAL A 94 30.10 25.28 -60.01
N SER A 95 31.30 24.82 -59.67
CA SER A 95 32.56 25.45 -60.08
C SER A 95 33.61 24.40 -60.45
N VAL A 96 34.55 24.73 -61.34
CA VAL A 96 35.68 23.84 -61.69
C VAL A 96 36.46 23.44 -60.44
N GLU A 97 36.66 24.36 -59.50
CA GLU A 97 37.32 24.07 -58.22
C GLU A 97 36.60 23.01 -57.38
N LYS A 98 35.27 23.08 -57.30
CA LYS A 98 34.46 22.10 -56.56
C LYS A 98 34.44 20.75 -57.26
N LEU A 99 34.44 20.74 -58.59
CA LEU A 99 34.53 19.53 -59.40
C LEU A 99 35.90 18.84 -59.22
N LEU A 100 36.99 19.60 -59.31
CA LEU A 100 38.35 19.10 -59.05
C LEU A 100 38.50 18.60 -57.62
N SER A 101 38.00 19.35 -56.63
CA SER A 101 38.00 18.94 -55.22
C SER A 101 37.19 17.66 -54.98
N PHE A 102 36.08 17.49 -55.70
CA PHE A 102 35.25 16.28 -55.63
C PHE A 102 35.98 15.06 -56.22
N GLU A 103 36.60 15.20 -57.39
CA GLU A 103 37.38 14.13 -58.02
C GLU A 103 38.63 13.78 -57.18
N ILE A 104 39.30 14.76 -56.57
CA ILE A 104 40.41 14.52 -55.63
C ILE A 104 39.94 13.68 -54.44
N LYS A 105 38.83 14.06 -53.79
CA LYS A 105 38.26 13.29 -52.67
C LYS A 105 37.84 11.88 -53.08
N LYS A 106 37.37 11.71 -54.32
CA LYS A 106 37.05 10.40 -54.87
C LYS A 106 38.30 9.53 -54.99
N ILE A 107 39.39 10.09 -55.53
CA ILE A 107 40.69 9.41 -55.64
C ILE A 107 41.27 9.08 -54.25
N GLU A 108 41.22 10.01 -53.29
CA GLU A 108 41.65 9.77 -51.91
C GLU A 108 40.87 8.63 -51.24
N LYS A 109 39.56 8.56 -51.50
CA LYS A 109 38.72 7.47 -51.00
C LYS A 109 39.09 6.15 -51.65
N GLU A 110 39.37 6.13 -52.95
CA GLU A 110 39.85 4.94 -53.66
C GLU A 110 41.21 4.47 -53.10
N LEU A 111 42.15 5.39 -52.87
CA LEU A 111 43.43 5.10 -52.20
C LEU A 111 43.23 4.51 -50.80
N LYS A 112 42.35 5.12 -49.99
CA LYS A 112 42.04 4.60 -48.65
C LYS A 112 41.40 3.21 -48.71
N ASN A 113 40.49 2.99 -49.65
CA ASN A 113 39.85 1.70 -49.84
C ASN A 113 40.86 0.64 -50.29
N LEU A 114 41.77 0.98 -51.22
CA LEU A 114 42.85 0.10 -51.67
C LEU A 114 43.77 -0.30 -50.49
N ARG A 115 44.16 0.66 -49.66
CA ARG A 115 44.98 0.41 -48.45
C ARG A 115 44.28 -0.45 -47.41
N ASN A 116 43.00 -0.15 -47.14
CA ASN A 116 42.19 -0.95 -46.23
C ASN A 116 42.01 -2.37 -46.76
N TRP A 117 41.73 -2.50 -48.05
CA TRP A 117 41.60 -3.79 -48.72
C TRP A 117 42.89 -4.61 -48.62
N PHE A 118 44.07 -4.01 -48.86
CA PHE A 118 45.36 -4.69 -48.70
C PHE A 118 45.61 -5.12 -47.24
N LYS A 119 45.25 -4.27 -46.27
CA LYS A 119 45.37 -4.58 -44.84
C LYS A 119 44.45 -5.74 -44.43
N ASP A 120 43.22 -5.74 -44.91
CA ASP A 120 42.23 -6.80 -44.67
C ASP A 120 42.66 -8.10 -45.36
N PHE A 121 43.19 -8.02 -46.59
CA PHE A 121 43.78 -9.15 -47.31
C PHE A 121 44.96 -9.75 -46.54
N SER A 122 45.91 -8.95 -46.09
CA SER A 122 47.06 -9.42 -45.29
C SER A 122 46.63 -10.09 -43.99
N LYS A 123 45.64 -9.52 -43.29
CA LYS A 123 45.07 -10.12 -42.09
C LYS A 123 44.37 -11.45 -42.39
N SER A 124 43.61 -11.50 -43.47
CA SER A 124 42.92 -12.72 -43.93
C SER A 124 43.94 -13.81 -44.29
N LEU A 125 45.02 -13.47 -45.01
CA LEU A 125 46.06 -14.41 -45.42
C LEU A 125 46.75 -15.06 -44.22
N ASN A 126 46.99 -14.31 -43.14
CA ASN A 126 47.56 -14.85 -41.88
C ASN A 126 46.63 -15.82 -41.14
N GLN A 127 45.32 -15.81 -41.42
CA GLN A 127 44.33 -16.68 -40.77
C GLN A 127 44.01 -17.95 -41.59
N THR A 128 44.57 -18.09 -42.80
CA THR A 128 44.38 -19.28 -43.64
C THR A 128 45.30 -20.43 -43.23
N GLU A 129 44.92 -21.67 -43.53
CA GLU A 129 45.74 -22.87 -43.26
C GLU A 129 46.79 -23.17 -44.36
N ASP A 130 46.94 -22.29 -45.36
CA ASP A 130 47.88 -22.47 -46.47
C ASP A 130 49.34 -22.61 -46.00
N SER A 131 50.14 -23.37 -46.76
CA SER A 131 51.55 -23.59 -46.44
C SER A 131 52.33 -22.27 -46.46
N PRO A 132 53.40 -22.13 -45.65
CA PRO A 132 54.17 -20.87 -45.56
C PRO A 132 54.70 -20.37 -46.91
N GLN A 133 55.05 -21.29 -47.82
CA GLN A 133 55.57 -20.97 -49.15
C GLN A 133 54.50 -20.31 -50.05
N VAL A 134 53.28 -20.86 -50.06
CA VAL A 134 52.15 -20.33 -50.86
C VAL A 134 51.71 -18.95 -50.34
N LYS A 135 51.73 -18.74 -49.02
CA LYS A 135 51.41 -17.45 -48.41
C LYS A 135 52.37 -16.35 -48.85
N VAL A 136 53.66 -16.64 -48.92
CA VAL A 136 54.68 -15.66 -49.35
C VAL A 136 54.49 -15.30 -50.83
N GLU A 137 54.20 -16.29 -51.68
CA GLU A 137 53.97 -16.06 -53.11
C GLU A 137 52.73 -15.18 -53.38
N LEU A 138 51.61 -15.47 -52.72
CA LEU A 138 50.37 -14.69 -52.84
C LEU A 138 50.54 -13.27 -52.32
N PHE A 139 51.29 -13.09 -51.23
CA PHE A 139 51.58 -11.77 -50.68
C PHE A 139 52.39 -10.91 -51.66
N GLU A 140 53.47 -11.44 -52.24
CA GLU A 140 54.29 -10.70 -53.19
C GLU A 140 53.56 -10.40 -54.51
N LYS A 141 52.75 -11.33 -55.02
CA LYS A 141 51.91 -11.09 -56.21
C LYS A 141 50.90 -9.96 -55.96
N THR A 142 50.21 -9.99 -54.82
CA THR A 142 49.20 -8.98 -54.48
C THR A 142 49.85 -7.62 -54.27
N LYS A 143 50.95 -7.57 -53.50
CA LYS A 143 51.76 -6.37 -53.25
C LYS A 143 52.17 -5.69 -54.55
N LYS A 144 52.65 -6.44 -55.55
CA LYS A 144 53.02 -5.90 -56.87
C LYS A 144 51.82 -5.23 -57.57
N SER A 145 50.68 -5.93 -57.66
CA SER A 145 49.48 -5.40 -58.33
C SER A 145 48.85 -4.20 -57.61
N THR A 146 48.88 -4.17 -56.28
CA THR A 146 48.39 -3.04 -55.49
C THR A 146 49.33 -1.85 -55.57
N LEU A 147 50.64 -2.06 -55.61
CA LEU A 147 51.62 -0.97 -55.81
C LEU A 147 51.43 -0.31 -57.17
N GLU A 148 51.23 -1.08 -58.25
CA GLU A 148 50.95 -0.54 -59.59
C GLU A 148 49.67 0.33 -59.59
N SER A 149 48.59 -0.16 -58.94
CA SER A 149 47.33 0.58 -58.82
C SER A 149 47.45 1.82 -57.92
N GLU A 150 48.22 1.74 -56.84
CA GLU A 150 48.47 2.86 -55.93
C GLU A 150 49.28 3.96 -56.63
N VAL A 151 50.30 3.59 -57.42
CA VAL A 151 51.09 4.56 -58.20
C VAL A 151 50.23 5.27 -59.25
N ASP A 152 49.34 4.57 -59.96
CA ASP A 152 48.43 5.21 -60.93
C ASP A 152 47.46 6.18 -60.25
N LEU A 153 46.88 5.80 -59.10
CA LEU A 153 46.01 6.66 -58.32
C LEU A 153 46.75 7.88 -57.74
N ILE A 154 47.99 7.71 -57.28
CA ILE A 154 48.85 8.82 -56.81
C ILE A 154 49.17 9.76 -57.98
N LYS A 155 49.47 9.22 -59.17
CA LYS A 155 49.71 10.02 -60.38
C LYS A 155 48.48 10.85 -60.75
N LYS A 156 47.29 10.25 -60.75
CA LYS A 156 46.03 10.98 -60.97
C LYS A 156 45.81 12.03 -59.89
N HIS A 157 45.96 11.67 -58.62
CA HIS A 157 45.84 12.61 -57.50
C HIS A 157 46.75 13.83 -57.68
N PHE A 158 48.02 13.59 -58.06
CA PHE A 158 49.01 14.63 -58.33
C PHE A 158 48.55 15.57 -59.46
N ILE A 159 48.12 15.04 -60.60
CA ILE A 159 47.65 15.86 -61.74
C ILE A 159 46.46 16.74 -61.32
N PHE A 160 45.46 16.17 -60.65
CA PHE A 160 44.28 16.92 -60.19
C PHE A 160 44.63 17.97 -59.12
N GLN A 161 45.54 17.66 -58.18
CA GLN A 161 46.02 18.58 -57.16
C GLN A 161 46.83 19.73 -57.75
N VAL A 162 47.71 19.45 -58.71
CA VAL A 162 48.47 20.49 -59.43
C VAL A 162 47.52 21.43 -60.14
N CYS A 163 46.53 20.91 -60.88
CA CYS A 163 45.52 21.75 -61.51
C CYS A 163 44.73 22.59 -60.51
N LEU A 164 44.25 21.99 -59.40
CA LEU A 164 43.49 22.72 -58.38
C LEU A 164 44.32 23.82 -57.71
N ASN A 165 45.56 23.54 -57.33
CA ASN A 165 46.45 24.49 -56.64
C ASN A 165 46.91 25.60 -57.58
N TYR A 166 47.15 25.28 -58.86
CA TYR A 166 47.48 26.28 -59.87
C TYR A 166 46.32 27.26 -60.06
N ILE A 167 45.09 26.76 -60.27
CA ILE A 167 43.87 27.60 -60.44
C ILE A 167 43.61 28.47 -59.20
N ARG A 168 43.90 27.97 -58.00
CA ARG A 168 43.71 28.73 -56.76
C ARG A 168 44.76 29.84 -56.56
N LYS A 169 45.98 29.64 -57.04
CA LYS A 169 47.12 30.55 -56.80
C LYS A 169 47.37 31.53 -57.93
N TYR A 170 47.13 31.14 -59.17
CA TYR A 170 47.41 31.93 -60.36
C TYR A 170 46.13 32.17 -61.16
N GLN A 171 46.00 33.35 -61.76
CA GLN A 171 44.84 33.74 -62.56
C GLN A 171 45.03 33.50 -64.07
N ASP A 172 46.06 32.73 -64.45
CA ASP A 172 46.27 32.28 -65.82
C ASP A 172 45.98 30.76 -65.93
N PHE A 173 45.82 30.28 -67.16
CA PHE A 173 45.50 28.87 -67.46
C PHE A 173 46.49 28.28 -68.45
N ASN A 174 47.70 28.85 -68.54
CA ASN A 174 48.80 28.39 -69.37
C ASN A 174 49.63 27.27 -68.71
N PHE A 175 49.43 27.02 -67.40
CA PHE A 175 50.09 25.97 -66.63
C PHE A 175 51.61 25.94 -66.82
N ASP A 176 52.25 27.11 -66.65
CA ASP A 176 53.70 27.26 -66.76
C ASP A 176 54.43 26.33 -65.76
N LEU A 177 55.32 25.48 -66.28
CA LEU A 177 56.07 24.50 -65.48
C LEU A 177 56.92 25.17 -64.40
N ASN A 178 57.45 26.37 -64.65
CA ASN A 178 58.22 27.11 -63.66
C ASN A 178 57.33 27.51 -62.47
N LYS A 179 56.12 28.00 -62.74
CA LYS A 179 55.13 28.33 -61.70
C LYS A 179 54.62 27.10 -60.96
N ILE A 180 54.40 25.98 -61.67
CA ILE A 180 54.03 24.71 -61.06
C ILE A 180 55.11 24.24 -60.07
N SER A 181 56.38 24.32 -60.47
CA SER A 181 57.50 23.87 -59.62
C SER A 181 57.63 24.65 -58.30
N GLN A 182 57.17 25.92 -58.25
CA GLN A 182 57.30 26.78 -57.06
C GLN A 182 56.43 26.35 -55.88
N PHE A 183 55.30 25.68 -56.13
CA PHE A 183 54.40 25.21 -55.06
C PHE A 183 54.38 23.71 -54.87
N LEU A 184 55.21 22.98 -55.62
CA LEU A 184 55.45 21.56 -55.41
C LEU A 184 56.52 21.36 -54.32
N ASP A 185 56.33 20.31 -53.53
CA ASP A 185 57.35 19.77 -52.63
C ASP A 185 58.47 19.07 -53.42
N GLU A 186 59.60 18.77 -52.77
CA GLU A 186 60.76 18.15 -53.42
C GLU A 186 60.42 16.83 -54.12
N ASP A 187 59.50 16.04 -53.56
CA ASP A 187 59.02 14.80 -54.17
C ASP A 187 58.12 15.07 -55.39
N GLY A 188 57.25 16.08 -55.33
CA GLY A 188 56.45 16.53 -56.47
C GLY A 188 57.30 17.08 -57.61
N LYS A 189 58.38 17.81 -57.31
CA LYS A 189 59.34 18.29 -58.32
C LYS A 189 60.06 17.14 -59.01
N LYS A 190 60.50 16.13 -58.26
CA LYS A 190 61.10 14.90 -58.82
C LYS A 190 60.11 14.15 -59.70
N PHE A 191 58.86 14.02 -59.25
CA PHE A 191 57.80 13.36 -60.03
C PHE A 191 57.49 14.10 -61.33
N LEU A 192 57.42 15.42 -61.29
CA LEU A 192 57.22 16.27 -62.48
C LEU A 192 58.38 16.10 -63.48
N ALA A 193 59.63 16.09 -63.00
CA ALA A 193 60.81 15.90 -63.84
C ALA A 193 60.88 14.49 -64.47
N GLN A 194 60.55 13.44 -63.72
CA GLN A 194 60.55 12.04 -64.20
C GLN A 194 59.41 11.72 -65.16
N SER A 195 58.26 12.39 -65.03
CA SER A 195 57.04 12.08 -65.79
C SER A 195 56.98 12.69 -67.20
N LYS A 196 57.94 13.55 -67.59
CA LYS A 196 58.01 14.24 -68.89
C LYS A 196 56.74 15.03 -69.28
N LEU A 197 55.92 15.43 -68.30
CA LEU A 197 54.70 16.21 -68.55
C LEU A 197 55.04 17.66 -68.95
N LYS A 198 54.43 18.16 -70.03
CA LYS A 198 54.58 19.54 -70.53
C LYS A 198 53.37 20.40 -70.14
N SER A 199 53.50 21.73 -70.18
CA SER A 199 52.40 22.68 -69.92
C SER A 199 51.14 22.38 -70.74
N ASP A 200 51.30 22.03 -72.03
CA ASP A 200 50.18 21.71 -72.94
C ASP A 200 49.26 20.59 -72.42
N PHE A 201 49.81 19.62 -71.70
CA PHE A 201 49.02 18.52 -71.12
C PHE A 201 48.03 19.03 -70.07
N PHE A 202 48.47 19.94 -69.19
CA PHE A 202 47.61 20.50 -68.14
C PHE A 202 46.55 21.44 -68.71
N VAL A 203 46.87 22.15 -69.80
CA VAL A 203 45.91 22.99 -70.55
C VAL A 203 44.81 22.13 -71.15
N ASP A 204 45.16 21.07 -71.91
CA ASP A 204 44.18 20.14 -72.50
C ASP A 204 43.33 19.43 -71.42
N PHE A 205 43.97 19.02 -70.33
CA PHE A 205 43.28 18.41 -69.19
C PHE A 205 42.26 19.37 -68.55
N TYR A 206 42.62 20.63 -68.33
CA TYR A 206 41.70 21.64 -67.79
C TYR A 206 40.51 21.90 -68.72
N GLN A 207 40.74 21.99 -70.04
CA GLN A 207 39.66 22.16 -71.02
C GLN A 207 38.68 21.00 -71.01
N LYS A 208 39.16 19.76 -70.93
CA LYS A 208 38.32 18.55 -70.79
C LYS A 208 37.47 18.57 -69.51
N ILE A 209 38.04 19.03 -68.40
CA ILE A 209 37.31 19.17 -67.13
C ILE A 209 36.23 20.25 -67.23
N LYS A 210 36.50 21.37 -67.91
CA LYS A 210 35.53 22.46 -68.11
C LYS A 210 34.35 22.03 -68.99
N GLN A 211 34.60 21.32 -70.08
CA GLN A 211 33.53 20.73 -70.92
C GLN A 211 32.64 19.78 -70.12
N LYS A 212 33.25 18.90 -69.30
CA LYS A 212 32.51 18.00 -68.40
C LYS A 212 31.66 18.76 -67.38
N GLN A 213 32.13 19.91 -66.89
CA GLN A 213 31.36 20.76 -65.97
C GLN A 213 30.09 21.31 -66.63
N GLU A 214 30.18 21.83 -67.85
CA GLU A 214 29.04 22.42 -68.57
C GLU A 214 27.94 21.39 -68.85
N GLU A 215 28.32 20.16 -69.20
CA GLU A 215 27.36 19.06 -69.41
C GLU A 215 26.59 18.72 -68.11
N LEU A 216 27.30 18.67 -66.97
CA LEU A 216 26.70 18.37 -65.66
C LEU A 216 25.76 19.49 -65.18
N LEU A 217 26.08 20.76 -65.49
CA LEU A 217 25.21 21.90 -65.17
C LEU A 217 23.89 21.86 -65.96
N LYS A 218 23.94 21.52 -67.25
CA LYS A 218 22.73 21.32 -68.07
C LYS A 218 21.84 20.21 -67.50
N LYS A 219 22.44 19.08 -67.11
CA LYS A 219 21.73 17.96 -66.46
C LYS A 219 21.08 18.38 -65.13
N SER A 220 21.75 19.18 -64.32
CA SER A 220 21.23 19.68 -63.04
C SER A 220 20.03 20.64 -63.22
N ALA A 221 20.10 21.54 -64.20
CA ALA A 221 19.01 22.48 -64.48
C ALA A 221 17.72 21.76 -64.92
N LEU A 222 17.84 20.76 -65.80
CA LEU A 222 16.72 19.94 -66.25
C LEU A 222 16.09 19.15 -65.09
N ALA A 223 16.90 18.51 -64.25
CA ALA A 223 16.41 17.77 -63.08
C ALA A 223 15.66 18.66 -62.07
N LYS A 224 16.11 19.90 -61.88
CA LYS A 224 15.45 20.88 -60.99
C LYS A 224 14.07 21.31 -61.53
N LYS A 225 13.94 21.50 -62.84
CA LYS A 225 12.66 21.82 -63.49
C LYS A 225 11.66 20.67 -63.33
N ASN A 226 12.07 19.43 -63.65
CA ASN A 226 11.22 18.25 -63.54
C ASN A 226 10.68 18.01 -62.11
N TYR A 227 11.50 18.29 -61.08
CA TYR A 227 11.07 18.19 -59.68
C TYR A 227 9.96 19.20 -59.33
N ALA A 228 10.06 20.45 -59.81
CA ALA A 228 9.09 21.49 -59.50
C ALA A 228 7.70 21.16 -60.07
N GLU A 229 7.65 20.76 -61.35
CA GLU A 229 6.40 20.39 -62.05
C GLU A 229 5.76 19.13 -61.44
N THR A 230 6.56 18.10 -61.13
CA THR A 230 6.04 16.83 -60.60
C THR A 230 5.49 16.95 -59.18
N LYS A 231 6.05 17.86 -58.37
CA LYS A 231 5.69 18.01 -56.95
C LYS A 231 4.24 18.43 -56.76
N GLU A 232 3.76 19.36 -57.57
CA GLU A 232 2.39 19.89 -57.46
C GLU A 232 1.36 18.81 -57.82
N LEU A 233 1.55 18.15 -58.97
CA LEU A 233 0.70 17.06 -59.43
C LEU A 233 0.60 15.91 -58.42
N GLN A 234 1.73 15.44 -57.90
CA GLN A 234 1.75 14.32 -56.94
C GLN A 234 1.08 14.68 -55.60
N THR A 235 1.11 15.95 -55.21
CA THR A 235 0.48 16.41 -53.97
C THR A 235 -1.06 16.35 -54.07
N ASP A 236 -1.62 16.71 -55.23
CA ASP A 236 -3.08 16.61 -55.46
C ASP A 236 -3.56 15.15 -55.53
N LEU A 237 -2.83 14.30 -56.28
CA LEU A 237 -3.12 12.87 -56.37
C LEU A 237 -3.12 12.17 -55.00
N TYR A 238 -2.17 12.50 -54.13
CA TYR A 238 -2.12 11.97 -52.77
C TYR A 238 -3.37 12.35 -51.95
N LYS A 239 -3.84 13.60 -52.03
CA LYS A 239 -5.04 14.05 -51.31
C LYS A 239 -6.30 13.28 -51.76
N LYS A 240 -6.48 13.11 -53.07
CA LYS A 240 -7.61 12.34 -53.63
C LYS A 240 -7.58 10.87 -53.20
N ARG A 241 -6.42 10.21 -53.29
CA ARG A 241 -6.26 8.80 -52.85
C ARG A 241 -6.57 8.62 -51.37
N LYS A 242 -6.09 9.53 -50.51
CA LYS A 242 -6.38 9.51 -49.07
C LYS A 242 -7.89 9.55 -48.80
N SER A 243 -8.62 10.49 -49.42
CA SER A 243 -10.06 10.65 -49.22
C SER A 243 -10.85 9.39 -49.62
N ASN A 244 -10.51 8.80 -50.77
CA ASN A 244 -11.17 7.59 -51.27
C ASN A 244 -10.98 6.37 -50.34
N LEU A 245 -9.78 6.21 -49.77
CA LEU A 245 -9.50 5.14 -48.80
C LEU A 245 -10.32 5.31 -47.51
N GLU A 246 -10.43 6.54 -47.00
CA GLU A 246 -11.24 6.84 -45.82
C GLU A 246 -12.74 6.57 -46.06
N LEU A 247 -13.25 6.94 -47.24
CA LEU A 247 -14.64 6.68 -47.63
C LEU A 247 -14.95 5.17 -47.71
N LYS A 248 -14.10 4.41 -48.40
CA LYS A 248 -14.26 2.95 -48.57
C LYS A 248 -14.26 2.21 -47.23
N ALA A 249 -13.40 2.63 -46.30
CA ALA A 249 -13.37 2.07 -44.95
C ALA A 249 -14.67 2.36 -44.17
N LYS A 250 -15.22 3.58 -44.29
CA LYS A 250 -16.50 3.95 -43.65
C LYS A 250 -17.67 3.11 -44.15
N GLN A 251 -17.79 2.92 -45.47
CA GLN A 251 -18.85 2.10 -46.06
C GLN A 251 -18.83 0.65 -45.53
N LYS A 252 -17.66 0.03 -45.45
CA LYS A 252 -17.50 -1.33 -44.89
C LYS A 252 -17.88 -1.42 -43.41
N ILE A 253 -17.60 -0.39 -42.62
CA ILE A 253 -17.99 -0.37 -41.20
C ILE A 253 -19.52 -0.30 -41.06
N ILE A 254 -20.19 0.50 -41.89
CA ILE A 254 -21.64 0.65 -41.87
C ILE A 254 -22.33 -0.68 -42.25
N SER A 255 -21.85 -1.37 -43.29
CA SER A 255 -22.43 -2.67 -43.68
C SER A 255 -22.29 -3.73 -42.59
N LEU A 256 -21.15 -3.76 -41.89
CA LEU A 256 -20.92 -4.66 -40.75
C LEU A 256 -21.82 -4.34 -39.55
N GLU A 257 -22.11 -3.06 -39.31
CA GLU A 257 -23.01 -2.66 -38.23
C GLU A 257 -24.45 -3.09 -38.50
N TYR A 258 -24.87 -2.99 -39.76
CA TYR A 258 -26.19 -3.47 -40.20
C TYR A 258 -26.35 -4.98 -40.00
N SER A 259 -25.37 -5.79 -40.45
CA SER A 259 -25.42 -7.25 -40.29
C SER A 259 -25.45 -7.67 -38.82
N TYR A 260 -24.66 -7.00 -37.96
CA TYR A 260 -24.66 -7.25 -36.53
C TYR A 260 -26.03 -6.98 -35.89
N LYS A 261 -26.67 -5.84 -36.19
CA LYS A 261 -27.99 -5.51 -35.61
C LYS A 261 -29.06 -6.54 -35.96
N ASN A 262 -29.11 -6.99 -37.21
CA ASN A 262 -30.06 -8.01 -37.66
C ASN A 262 -29.87 -9.34 -36.90
N ALA A 263 -28.62 -9.77 -36.67
CA ALA A 263 -28.32 -10.99 -35.92
C ALA A 263 -28.82 -10.89 -34.46
N ILE A 264 -28.64 -9.75 -33.81
CA ILE A 264 -29.11 -9.53 -32.43
C ILE A 264 -30.64 -9.54 -32.33
N ASP A 265 -31.34 -8.92 -33.28
CA ASP A 265 -32.80 -8.86 -33.24
C ASP A 265 -33.45 -10.22 -33.49
N PHE A 266 -32.86 -11.08 -34.33
CA PHE A 266 -33.26 -12.47 -34.49
C PHE A 266 -33.14 -13.27 -33.17
N LEU A 267 -32.03 -13.13 -32.45
CA LEU A 267 -31.82 -13.80 -31.16
C LEU A 267 -32.85 -13.38 -30.10
N LYS A 268 -33.26 -12.11 -30.09
CA LYS A 268 -34.32 -11.60 -29.19
C LYS A 268 -35.70 -12.19 -29.50
N GLN A 269 -36.04 -12.34 -30.78
CA GLN A 269 -37.31 -12.95 -31.18
C GLN A 269 -37.39 -14.42 -30.73
N GLN A 270 -36.30 -15.17 -30.88
CA GLN A 270 -36.20 -16.56 -30.41
C GLN A 270 -36.35 -16.67 -28.87
N ALA A 271 -35.81 -15.70 -28.12
CA ALA A 271 -35.95 -15.60 -26.67
C ALA A 271 -37.42 -15.49 -26.21
N ASN A 272 -38.19 -14.65 -26.92
CA ASN A 272 -39.57 -14.34 -26.57
C ASN A 272 -40.51 -15.52 -26.83
N GLN A 273 -40.34 -16.23 -27.96
CA GLN A 273 -41.17 -17.40 -28.30
C GLN A 273 -41.01 -18.55 -27.30
N GLN A 274 -39.78 -18.86 -26.88
CA GLN A 274 -39.50 -19.89 -25.88
C GLN A 274 -40.06 -19.55 -24.48
N ASN A 275 -40.10 -18.27 -24.12
CA ASN A 275 -40.66 -17.82 -22.84
C ASN A 275 -42.19 -17.98 -22.79
N ALA A 276 -42.88 -17.80 -23.91
CA ALA A 276 -44.33 -18.01 -24.00
C ALA A 276 -44.69 -19.49 -23.79
N ALA A 277 -44.04 -20.40 -24.53
CA ALA A 277 -44.29 -21.85 -24.44
C ALA A 277 -44.01 -22.44 -23.03
N GLN A 278 -42.98 -21.95 -22.34
CA GLN A 278 -42.66 -22.38 -20.97
C GLN A 278 -43.71 -21.95 -19.94
N LYS A 279 -44.37 -20.79 -20.13
CA LYS A 279 -45.40 -20.30 -19.20
C LYS A 279 -46.69 -21.11 -19.29
N GLU A 280 -47.07 -21.56 -20.48
CA GLU A 280 -48.25 -22.41 -20.69
C GLU A 280 -48.10 -23.77 -20.00
N LEU A 281 -46.97 -24.45 -20.19
CA LEU A 281 -46.65 -25.73 -19.56
C LEU A 281 -46.64 -25.67 -18.01
N ILE A 282 -46.29 -24.51 -17.43
CA ILE A 282 -46.33 -24.29 -15.97
C ILE A 282 -47.77 -24.17 -15.46
N ASN A 283 -48.66 -23.53 -16.23
CA ASN A 283 -50.04 -23.34 -15.84
C ASN A 283 -50.81 -24.68 -15.83
N GLU A 284 -50.56 -25.56 -16.80
CA GLU A 284 -51.17 -26.89 -16.89
C GLU A 284 -50.86 -27.78 -15.67
N LYS A 285 -49.61 -27.78 -15.19
CA LYS A 285 -49.14 -28.65 -14.09
C LYS A 285 -49.40 -28.10 -12.68
N LYS A 286 -49.95 -26.88 -12.56
CA LYS A 286 -49.95 -26.11 -11.32
C LYS A 286 -50.79 -26.74 -10.20
N GLN A 287 -51.99 -27.21 -10.51
CA GLN A 287 -52.95 -27.69 -9.51
C GLN A 287 -52.57 -29.07 -8.93
N GLU A 288 -52.07 -29.97 -9.78
CA GLU A 288 -51.59 -31.31 -9.41
C GLU A 288 -50.46 -31.25 -8.36
N ILE A 289 -49.66 -30.19 -8.40
CA ILE A 289 -48.51 -30.03 -7.52
C ILE A 289 -48.88 -29.38 -6.16
N ILE A 290 -49.87 -28.49 -6.14
CA ILE A 290 -50.30 -27.79 -4.91
C ILE A 290 -50.95 -28.77 -3.93
N THR A 291 -51.73 -29.73 -4.42
CA THR A 291 -52.40 -30.75 -3.61
C THR A 291 -51.42 -31.71 -2.96
N PHE A 292 -50.33 -32.08 -3.65
CA PHE A 292 -49.27 -32.92 -3.08
C PHE A 292 -48.45 -32.18 -2.00
N GLU A 293 -48.18 -30.89 -2.18
CA GLU A 293 -47.41 -30.07 -1.22
C GLU A 293 -48.11 -29.92 0.14
N SER A 294 -49.44 -29.74 0.14
CA SER A 294 -50.20 -29.53 1.38
C SER A 294 -50.19 -30.77 2.29
N GLN A 295 -50.25 -31.97 1.70
CA GLN A 295 -50.22 -33.25 2.42
C GLN A 295 -48.85 -33.54 3.07
N ASN A 296 -47.74 -33.10 2.47
CA ASN A 296 -46.41 -33.29 3.04
C ASN A 296 -46.10 -32.31 4.18
N ILE A 297 -46.61 -31.08 4.10
CA ILE A 297 -46.39 -30.06 5.14
C ILE A 297 -47.09 -30.45 6.45
N SER A 298 -48.29 -31.02 6.39
CA SER A 298 -49.03 -31.48 7.58
C SER A 298 -48.28 -32.59 8.33
N LYS A 299 -47.80 -33.62 7.61
CA LYS A 299 -46.98 -34.72 8.17
C LYS A 299 -45.70 -34.21 8.86
N LEU A 300 -45.02 -33.26 8.23
CA LEU A 300 -43.76 -32.69 8.75
C LEU A 300 -43.96 -31.84 10.01
N ASN A 301 -45.09 -31.13 10.12
CA ASN A 301 -45.43 -30.35 11.31
C ASN A 301 -45.76 -31.24 12.52
N GLN A 302 -46.47 -32.34 12.31
CA GLN A 302 -46.77 -33.32 13.36
C GLN A 302 -45.48 -33.94 13.92
N PHE A 303 -44.55 -34.34 13.05
CA PHE A 303 -43.25 -34.89 13.42
C PHE A 303 -42.38 -33.89 14.22
N LYS A 304 -42.37 -32.61 13.82
CA LYS A 304 -41.66 -31.54 14.55
C LYS A 304 -42.20 -31.32 15.96
N HIS A 305 -43.53 -31.38 16.13
CA HIS A 305 -44.15 -31.19 17.44
C HIS A 305 -43.75 -32.30 18.42
N GLU A 306 -43.77 -33.55 17.95
CA GLU A 306 -43.38 -34.72 18.75
C GLU A 306 -41.92 -34.67 19.21
N ILE A 307 -40.99 -34.35 18.30
CA ILE A 307 -39.56 -34.26 18.64
C ILE A 307 -39.26 -33.09 19.57
N ASN A 308 -39.90 -31.93 19.37
CA ASN A 308 -39.72 -30.79 20.28
C ASN A 308 -40.23 -31.11 21.69
N SER A 309 -41.31 -31.87 21.83
CA SER A 309 -41.80 -32.37 23.11
C SER A 309 -40.74 -33.25 23.81
N GLN A 310 -40.12 -34.19 23.08
CA GLN A 310 -39.04 -35.02 23.62
C GLN A 310 -37.80 -34.21 24.04
N ILE A 311 -37.39 -33.21 23.25
CA ILE A 311 -36.26 -32.33 23.58
C ILE A 311 -36.55 -31.50 24.84
N ASN A 312 -37.79 -31.05 25.01
CA ASN A 312 -38.20 -30.31 26.19
C ASN A 312 -38.16 -31.19 27.44
N LYS A 313 -38.61 -32.45 27.37
CA LYS A 313 -38.46 -33.45 28.46
C LYS A 313 -37.01 -33.63 28.88
N ILE A 314 -36.08 -33.78 27.92
CA ILE A 314 -34.63 -33.88 28.20
C ILE A 314 -34.10 -32.63 28.91
N SER A 315 -34.59 -31.44 28.51
CA SER A 315 -34.16 -30.18 29.12
C SER A 315 -34.67 -29.99 30.56
N ALA A 316 -35.88 -30.48 30.86
CA ALA A 316 -36.45 -30.46 32.21
C ALA A 316 -35.70 -31.40 33.17
N GLN A 317 -35.22 -32.54 32.68
CA GLN A 317 -34.47 -33.52 33.48
C GLN A 317 -33.00 -33.12 33.75
N LYS A 318 -32.52 -32.00 33.18
CA LYS A 318 -31.12 -31.52 33.30
C LYS A 318 -30.63 -31.39 34.74
N GLN A 319 -31.48 -30.96 35.67
CA GLN A 319 -31.09 -30.82 37.09
C GLN A 319 -30.86 -32.20 37.73
N LYS A 320 -31.69 -33.20 37.42
CA LYS A 320 -31.55 -34.59 37.89
C LYS A 320 -30.23 -35.22 37.39
N TYR A 321 -29.91 -35.03 36.11
CA TYR A 321 -28.66 -35.54 35.53
C TYR A 321 -27.39 -34.81 36.01
N LEU A 322 -27.51 -33.59 36.55
CA LEU A 322 -26.35 -32.88 37.10
C LEU A 322 -25.80 -33.57 38.36
N ALA A 323 -26.68 -34.04 39.24
CA ALA A 323 -26.29 -34.79 40.43
C ALA A 323 -25.56 -36.08 40.06
N PHE A 324 -26.07 -36.80 39.06
CA PHE A 324 -25.45 -38.00 38.51
C PHE A 324 -24.06 -37.73 37.87
N SER A 325 -23.94 -36.69 37.04
CA SER A 325 -22.66 -36.32 36.45
C SER A 325 -21.62 -35.92 37.52
N LEU A 326 -22.08 -35.30 38.61
CA LEU A 326 -21.23 -34.96 39.76
C LEU A 326 -20.75 -36.20 40.52
N SER A 327 -21.61 -37.19 40.78
CA SER A 327 -21.19 -38.43 41.43
C SER A 327 -20.19 -39.19 40.57
N GLN A 328 -20.46 -39.34 39.26
CA GLN A 328 -19.55 -40.04 38.34
C GLN A 328 -18.18 -39.37 38.24
N THR A 329 -18.15 -38.05 38.13
CA THR A 329 -16.87 -37.33 38.12
C THR A 329 -16.13 -37.46 39.44
N LYS A 330 -16.82 -37.44 40.59
CA LYS A 330 -16.18 -37.70 41.89
C LYS A 330 -15.57 -39.11 41.97
N ILE A 331 -16.29 -40.14 41.52
CA ILE A 331 -15.78 -41.53 41.44
C ILE A 331 -14.49 -41.58 40.63
N ASN A 332 -14.47 -40.99 39.42
CA ASN A 332 -13.27 -40.97 38.59
C ASN A 332 -12.08 -40.25 39.26
N PHE A 333 -12.34 -39.18 40.01
CA PHE A 333 -11.29 -38.49 40.78
C PHE A 333 -10.80 -39.33 41.97
N LEU A 334 -11.69 -40.07 42.65
CA LEU A 334 -11.33 -41.00 43.73
C LEU A 334 -10.45 -42.13 43.19
N ASP A 335 -10.80 -42.70 42.04
CA ASP A 335 -9.99 -43.74 41.39
C ASP A 335 -8.59 -43.28 41.04
N GLN A 336 -8.46 -42.07 40.49
CA GLN A 336 -7.15 -41.50 40.20
C GLN A 336 -6.36 -41.17 41.47
N ALA A 337 -7.04 -40.75 42.54
CA ALA A 337 -6.41 -40.51 43.83
C ALA A 337 -5.89 -41.80 44.48
N ILE A 338 -6.68 -42.89 44.45
CA ILE A 338 -6.31 -44.22 44.94
C ILE A 338 -5.16 -44.79 44.12
N LYS A 339 -5.24 -44.76 42.78
CA LYS A 339 -4.14 -45.15 41.88
C LYS A 339 -2.85 -44.41 42.19
N LEU A 340 -2.92 -43.09 42.37
CA LEU A 340 -1.74 -42.29 42.70
C LEU A 340 -1.13 -42.70 44.04
N PHE A 341 -1.95 -42.96 45.06
CA PHE A 341 -1.49 -43.38 46.38
C PHE A 341 -0.65 -44.66 46.29
N TYR A 342 -1.19 -45.71 45.64
CA TYR A 342 -0.47 -46.98 45.48
C TYR A 342 0.74 -46.87 44.55
N ASN A 343 0.66 -46.11 43.45
CA ASN A 343 1.80 -45.92 42.54
C ASN A 343 2.99 -45.26 43.25
N ILE A 344 2.76 -44.33 44.17
CA ILE A 344 3.82 -43.67 44.95
C ILE A 344 4.38 -44.63 46.03
N GLN A 345 3.56 -45.52 46.58
CA GLN A 345 3.96 -46.36 47.73
C GLN A 345 4.60 -47.70 47.32
N LYS A 346 4.11 -48.37 46.27
CA LYS A 346 4.54 -49.72 45.87
C LYS A 346 5.38 -49.78 44.60
N ASN A 347 5.59 -48.66 43.89
CA ASN A 347 6.33 -48.63 42.61
C ASN A 347 5.81 -49.65 41.55
N GLN A 348 4.55 -50.11 41.69
CA GLN A 348 3.86 -51.05 40.82
C GLN A 348 2.59 -50.38 40.29
N ASN A 349 2.26 -50.61 39.01
CA ASN A 349 0.99 -50.19 38.43
C ASN A 349 -0.15 -51.00 39.06
N PHE A 350 -0.81 -50.43 40.06
CA PHE A 350 -2.01 -51.04 40.62
C PHE A 350 -3.18 -50.84 39.65
N GLU A 351 -3.62 -51.91 39.00
CA GLU A 351 -4.89 -51.91 38.26
C GLU A 351 -6.04 -51.93 39.26
N ILE A 352 -6.95 -50.95 39.13
CA ILE A 352 -8.19 -50.94 39.89
C ILE A 352 -9.10 -52.01 39.27
N PRO A 353 -9.79 -52.84 40.07
CA PRO A 353 -10.77 -53.79 39.55
C PRO A 353 -11.83 -53.08 38.72
N ASP A 354 -12.11 -53.59 37.52
CA ASP A 354 -13.24 -53.14 36.69
C ASP A 354 -14.55 -53.48 37.42
N LEU A 355 -15.15 -52.46 38.04
CA LEU A 355 -16.50 -52.53 38.60
C LEU A 355 -17.45 -52.11 37.49
N ASP A 356 -18.35 -53.00 37.10
CA ASP A 356 -19.36 -52.77 36.08
C ASP A 356 -20.31 -51.63 36.52
N ILE A 357 -20.25 -50.50 35.81
CA ILE A 357 -20.98 -49.27 36.15
C ILE A 357 -22.33 -49.29 35.43
N SER A 358 -23.25 -50.11 35.92
CA SER A 358 -24.66 -50.04 35.54
C SER A 358 -25.36 -48.84 36.20
N LEU A 359 -26.42 -48.33 35.55
CA LEU A 359 -27.10 -47.06 35.85
C LEU A 359 -27.68 -46.94 37.28
N GLU A 360 -27.80 -48.03 38.04
CA GLU A 360 -28.64 -48.08 39.25
C GLU A 360 -27.89 -47.93 40.60
N ASN A 361 -26.56 -48.15 40.68
CA ASN A 361 -25.85 -48.23 41.98
C ASN A 361 -24.83 -47.09 42.29
N HIS A 362 -24.91 -45.93 41.63
CA HIS A 362 -23.85 -44.89 41.71
C HIS A 362 -23.64 -44.24 43.09
N SER A 363 -24.69 -44.11 43.89
CA SER A 363 -24.60 -43.55 45.25
C SER A 363 -23.85 -44.48 46.20
N GLN A 364 -24.11 -45.77 46.09
CA GLN A 364 -23.45 -46.80 46.91
C GLN A 364 -21.98 -46.94 46.53
N ILE A 365 -21.68 -47.04 45.22
CA ILE A 365 -20.29 -47.09 44.72
C ILE A 365 -19.46 -45.88 45.16
N LEU A 366 -20.05 -44.68 45.11
CA LEU A 366 -19.37 -43.47 45.59
C LEU A 366 -19.07 -43.55 47.10
N LYS A 367 -19.99 -44.08 47.90
CA LYS A 367 -19.83 -44.28 49.34
C LYS A 367 -18.73 -45.30 49.62
N ASP A 368 -18.77 -46.46 48.97
CA ASP A 368 -17.78 -47.53 49.14
C ASP A 368 -16.37 -47.06 48.77
N LYS A 369 -16.22 -46.30 47.67
CA LYS A 369 -14.93 -45.72 47.26
C LYS A 369 -14.45 -44.61 48.19
N LEU A 370 -15.35 -43.83 48.77
CA LEU A 370 -14.99 -42.83 49.78
C LEU A 370 -14.50 -43.51 51.05
N ASP A 371 -15.20 -44.54 51.52
CA ASP A 371 -14.84 -45.31 52.71
C ASP A 371 -13.49 -46.01 52.50
N PHE A 372 -13.28 -46.62 51.32
CA PHE A 372 -11.98 -47.18 50.94
C PHE A 372 -10.88 -46.12 50.89
N PHE A 373 -11.11 -44.97 50.25
CA PHE A 373 -10.14 -43.88 50.22
C PHE A 373 -9.78 -43.40 51.62
N HIS A 374 -10.75 -43.34 52.55
CA HIS A 374 -10.50 -42.97 53.94
C HIS A 374 -9.62 -43.97 54.70
N LYS A 375 -9.74 -45.28 54.44
CA LYS A 375 -8.86 -46.31 55.02
C LYS A 375 -7.38 -46.15 54.64
N LEU A 376 -7.08 -45.57 53.47
CA LEU A 376 -5.69 -45.28 53.05
C LEU A 376 -4.96 -44.30 53.98
N LYS A 377 -5.70 -43.55 54.82
CA LYS A 377 -5.10 -42.67 55.84
C LYS A 377 -4.21 -43.45 56.80
N ASP A 378 -4.59 -44.68 57.13
CA ASP A 378 -3.89 -45.51 58.11
C ASP A 378 -2.59 -46.10 57.53
N GLU A 379 -2.51 -46.27 56.21
CA GLU A 379 -1.29 -46.74 55.53
C GLU A 379 -0.19 -45.67 55.44
N ASN A 380 -0.54 -44.43 55.09
CA ASN A 380 0.41 -43.32 54.96
C ASN A 380 -0.29 -41.96 55.10
N GLN A 381 -0.44 -41.50 56.35
CA GLN A 381 -1.17 -40.26 56.67
C GLN A 381 -0.62 -39.03 55.92
N GLN A 382 0.70 -38.92 55.78
CA GLN A 382 1.32 -37.76 55.11
C GLN A 382 0.98 -37.67 53.62
N LEU A 383 0.98 -38.82 52.93
CA LEU A 383 0.61 -38.92 51.52
C LEU A 383 -0.90 -38.71 51.34
N PHE A 384 -1.71 -39.31 52.22
CA PHE A 384 -3.17 -39.16 52.22
C PHE A 384 -3.60 -37.69 52.32
N ASP A 385 -3.05 -36.93 53.28
CA ASP A 385 -3.40 -35.51 53.46
C ASP A 385 -2.99 -34.65 52.25
N LEU A 386 -1.86 -34.96 51.61
CA LEU A 386 -1.42 -34.30 50.38
C LEU A 386 -2.38 -34.59 49.21
N ILE A 387 -2.82 -35.84 49.04
CA ILE A 387 -3.78 -36.21 48.00
C ILE A 387 -5.13 -35.55 48.26
N LYS A 388 -5.69 -35.70 49.46
CA LYS A 388 -6.99 -35.13 49.86
C LYS A 388 -7.04 -33.62 49.63
N SER A 389 -6.00 -32.88 50.01
CA SER A 389 -5.95 -31.42 49.85
C SER A 389 -5.93 -30.96 48.39
N HIS A 390 -5.29 -31.69 47.47
CA HIS A 390 -5.15 -31.27 46.06
C HIS A 390 -6.26 -31.82 45.14
N TYR A 391 -6.76 -33.03 45.42
CA TYR A 391 -7.87 -33.64 44.70
C TYR A 391 -9.24 -33.08 45.17
N PHE A 392 -9.46 -33.01 46.48
CA PHE A 392 -10.78 -32.74 47.06
C PHE A 392 -10.88 -31.44 47.88
N GLY A 393 -9.78 -30.69 48.03
CA GLY A 393 -9.83 -29.34 48.63
C GLY A 393 -10.70 -28.35 47.84
N PHE A 394 -10.82 -27.10 48.31
CA PHE A 394 -11.71 -26.08 47.74
C PHE A 394 -11.59 -25.94 46.20
N TYR A 395 -10.37 -25.79 45.70
CA TYR A 395 -10.11 -25.64 44.26
C TYR A 395 -10.38 -26.93 43.47
N GLY A 396 -10.09 -28.10 44.07
CA GLY A 396 -10.40 -29.41 43.49
C GLY A 396 -11.91 -29.61 43.32
N SER A 397 -12.67 -29.36 44.39
CA SER A 397 -14.13 -29.42 44.41
C SER A 397 -14.79 -28.48 43.40
N PHE A 398 -14.30 -27.24 43.27
CA PHE A 398 -14.78 -26.31 42.24
C PHE A 398 -14.57 -26.83 40.81
N LEU A 399 -13.42 -27.45 40.55
CA LEU A 399 -13.10 -28.00 39.22
C LEU A 399 -13.86 -29.29 38.90
N ILE A 400 -14.08 -30.18 39.88
CA ILE A 400 -14.95 -31.35 39.72
C ILE A 400 -16.34 -30.87 39.29
N LYS A 401 -16.91 -29.85 39.96
CA LYS A 401 -18.18 -29.25 39.55
C LYS A 401 -18.15 -28.72 38.11
N LYS A 402 -17.05 -28.09 37.69
CA LYS A 402 -16.88 -27.58 36.32
C LYS A 402 -16.81 -28.69 35.28
N LEU A 403 -16.05 -29.76 35.54
CA LEU A 403 -15.93 -30.92 34.65
C LEU A 403 -17.25 -31.69 34.58
N ALA A 404 -17.97 -31.85 35.69
CA ALA A 404 -19.31 -32.46 35.70
C ALA A 404 -20.31 -31.68 34.84
N LYS A 405 -20.29 -30.35 34.92
CA LYS A 405 -21.11 -29.49 34.05
C LYS A 405 -20.72 -29.63 32.57
N SER A 406 -19.42 -29.74 32.27
CA SER A 406 -18.94 -29.99 30.91
C SER A 406 -19.36 -31.38 30.40
N SER A 407 -19.32 -32.38 31.28
CA SER A 407 -19.69 -33.75 30.97
C SER A 407 -21.18 -33.87 30.61
N LEU A 408 -22.02 -33.31 31.49
CA LEU A 408 -23.45 -33.19 31.27
C LEU A 408 -23.77 -32.46 29.96
N LYS A 409 -23.02 -31.40 29.65
CA LYS A 409 -23.23 -30.61 28.44
C LYS A 409 -23.06 -31.46 27.18
N TRP A 410 -22.00 -32.27 27.06
CA TRP A 410 -21.82 -33.08 25.85
C TRP A 410 -22.84 -34.22 25.76
N GLN A 411 -23.24 -34.84 26.87
CA GLN A 411 -24.28 -35.87 26.89
C GLN A 411 -25.62 -35.33 26.39
N ILE A 412 -26.03 -34.15 26.88
CA ILE A 412 -27.25 -33.47 26.43
C ILE A 412 -27.15 -33.10 24.94
N LEU A 413 -25.99 -32.66 24.46
CA LEU A 413 -25.80 -32.35 23.04
C LEU A 413 -25.99 -33.60 22.17
N LEU A 414 -25.44 -34.75 22.56
CA LEU A 414 -25.59 -36.01 21.82
C LEU A 414 -27.02 -36.56 21.89
N GLN A 415 -27.70 -36.45 23.03
CA GLN A 415 -29.11 -36.85 23.12
C GLN A 415 -30.00 -35.96 22.23
N LYS A 416 -29.82 -34.64 22.29
CA LYS A 416 -30.53 -33.72 21.38
C LYS A 416 -30.22 -34.04 19.92
N ALA A 417 -28.96 -34.34 19.60
CA ALA A 417 -28.56 -34.74 18.27
C ALA A 417 -29.28 -36.01 17.80
N LYS A 418 -29.43 -37.03 18.66
CA LYS A 418 -30.12 -38.29 18.32
C LYS A 418 -31.53 -38.06 17.78
N TYR A 419 -32.32 -37.20 18.42
CA TYR A 419 -33.68 -36.87 17.97
C TYR A 419 -33.68 -35.90 16.78
N LEU A 420 -32.81 -34.87 16.79
CA LEU A 420 -32.77 -33.87 15.72
C LEU A 420 -32.26 -34.41 14.38
N LYS A 421 -31.38 -35.42 14.40
CA LYS A 421 -30.78 -36.03 13.20
C LYS A 421 -31.82 -36.65 12.27
N GLN A 422 -32.98 -37.04 12.81
CA GLN A 422 -34.07 -37.66 12.05
C GLN A 422 -34.78 -36.68 11.09
N TYR A 423 -34.61 -35.36 11.26
CA TYR A 423 -35.28 -34.37 10.39
C TYR A 423 -34.48 -33.12 10.08
N SER A 424 -33.39 -32.83 10.80
CA SER A 424 -32.62 -31.60 10.66
C SER A 424 -31.10 -31.82 10.71
N TYR A 425 -30.38 -31.13 9.82
CA TYR A 425 -28.91 -31.12 9.79
C TYR A 425 -28.29 -30.52 11.05
N LYS A 426 -29.08 -29.74 11.80
CA LYS A 426 -28.72 -29.28 13.14
C LYS A 426 -28.42 -30.44 14.09
N GLY A 427 -29.06 -31.60 13.91
CA GLY A 427 -28.76 -32.81 14.67
C GLY A 427 -27.33 -33.29 14.46
N HIS A 428 -26.89 -33.41 13.21
CA HIS A 428 -25.50 -33.78 12.87
C HIS A 428 -24.49 -32.77 13.44
N TYR A 429 -24.75 -31.47 13.31
CA TYR A 429 -23.90 -30.44 13.92
C TYR A 429 -23.80 -30.56 15.44
N LEU A 430 -24.92 -30.82 16.13
CA LEU A 430 -24.92 -31.02 17.58
C LEU A 430 -24.20 -32.31 17.98
N GLN A 431 -24.21 -33.34 17.12
CA GLN A 431 -23.47 -34.57 17.32
C GLN A 431 -21.96 -34.28 17.37
N ASP A 432 -21.43 -33.64 16.33
CA ASP A 432 -20.00 -33.31 16.22
C ASP A 432 -19.56 -32.32 17.30
N LEU A 433 -20.40 -31.32 17.61
CA LEU A 433 -20.14 -30.41 18.73
C LEU A 433 -20.14 -31.15 20.08
N GLY A 434 -21.01 -32.14 20.24
CA GLY A 434 -21.04 -33.05 21.38
C GLY A 434 -19.73 -33.82 21.51
N TRP A 435 -19.27 -34.45 20.43
CA TRP A 435 -18.00 -35.18 20.38
C TRP A 435 -16.80 -34.29 20.70
N ALA A 436 -16.70 -33.10 20.07
CA ALA A 436 -15.64 -32.14 20.37
C ALA A 436 -15.66 -31.70 21.85
N THR A 437 -16.86 -31.50 22.43
CA THR A 437 -17.00 -31.15 23.86
C THR A 437 -16.61 -32.32 24.77
N ARG A 438 -16.92 -33.56 24.38
CA ARG A 438 -16.52 -34.79 25.08
C ARG A 438 -15.00 -34.92 25.11
N GLU A 439 -14.35 -34.86 23.95
CA GLU A 439 -12.89 -34.92 23.86
C GLU A 439 -12.21 -33.83 24.69
N LYS A 440 -12.69 -32.59 24.60
CA LYS A 440 -12.18 -31.51 25.45
C LYS A 440 -12.31 -31.84 26.94
N THR A 441 -13.46 -32.36 27.35
CA THR A 441 -13.71 -32.72 28.77
C THR A 441 -12.75 -33.81 29.23
N ILE A 442 -12.46 -34.80 28.37
CA ILE A 442 -11.50 -35.88 28.63
C ILE A 442 -10.08 -35.33 28.69
N GLU A 443 -9.65 -34.50 27.74
CA GLU A 443 -8.29 -33.95 27.71
C GLU A 443 -8.04 -32.95 28.84
N ASP A 444 -9.03 -32.10 29.18
CA ASP A 444 -8.96 -31.21 30.34
C ASP A 444 -8.87 -32.01 31.64
N PHE A 445 -9.57 -33.15 31.74
CA PHE A 445 -9.47 -34.08 32.88
C PHE A 445 -8.08 -34.72 32.95
N LYS A 446 -7.57 -35.33 31.86
CA LYS A 446 -6.22 -35.94 31.82
C LYS A 446 -5.13 -34.94 32.17
N THR A 447 -5.17 -33.75 31.56
CA THR A 447 -4.25 -32.65 31.80
C THR A 447 -4.25 -32.30 33.29
N ARG A 448 -5.44 -32.22 33.90
CA ARG A 448 -5.57 -31.91 35.32
C ARG A 448 -4.95 -33.00 36.20
N ILE A 449 -5.30 -34.26 35.98
CA ILE A 449 -4.78 -35.40 36.74
C ILE A 449 -3.25 -35.44 36.66
N LYS A 450 -2.69 -35.34 35.45
CA LYS A 450 -1.24 -35.27 35.20
C LYS A 450 -0.55 -34.22 36.09
N PHE A 451 -1.00 -32.97 36.05
CA PHE A 451 -0.34 -31.90 36.81
C PHE A 451 -0.63 -31.93 38.31
N ILE A 452 -1.79 -32.46 38.76
CA ILE A 452 -2.03 -32.72 40.18
C ILE A 452 -1.04 -33.80 40.66
N ASN A 453 -0.92 -34.91 39.93
CA ASN A 453 -0.07 -36.05 40.29
C ASN A 453 1.41 -35.63 40.35
N GLU A 454 1.90 -34.92 39.32
CA GLU A 454 3.25 -34.33 39.34
C GLU A 454 3.50 -33.45 40.57
N LYS A 455 2.49 -32.66 40.97
CA LYS A 455 2.60 -31.72 42.09
C LYS A 455 2.61 -32.44 43.44
N ILE A 456 1.75 -33.46 43.61
CA ILE A 456 1.70 -34.29 44.81
C ILE A 456 2.99 -35.07 44.95
N LEU A 457 3.43 -35.75 43.90
CA LEU A 457 4.68 -36.52 43.88
C LEU A 457 5.87 -35.61 44.21
N ALA A 458 6.01 -34.46 43.56
CA ALA A 458 7.09 -33.52 43.85
C ALA A 458 7.05 -32.98 45.29
N LYS A 459 5.87 -32.77 45.88
CA LYS A 459 5.74 -32.35 47.29
C LYS A 459 6.07 -33.47 48.26
N TYR A 460 5.65 -34.70 47.97
CA TYR A 460 5.90 -35.86 48.79
C TYR A 460 7.39 -36.21 48.80
N GLU A 461 8.00 -36.32 47.62
CA GLU A 461 9.44 -36.56 47.46
C GLU A 461 10.29 -35.48 48.12
N LEU A 462 9.90 -34.21 48.03
CA LEU A 462 10.59 -33.14 48.76
C LEU A 462 10.44 -33.24 50.28
N LYS A 463 9.33 -33.79 50.79
CA LYS A 463 9.19 -34.07 52.23
C LYS A 463 10.07 -35.25 52.64
N VAL A 464 10.07 -36.35 51.87
CA VAL A 464 10.93 -37.51 52.10
C VAL A 464 12.40 -37.11 52.09
N LEU A 465 12.84 -36.37 51.06
CA LEU A 465 14.22 -35.87 50.96
C LEU A 465 14.58 -34.94 52.13
N LYS A 466 13.66 -34.11 52.63
CA LYS A 466 13.92 -33.24 53.79
C LYS A 466 14.15 -34.01 55.09
N SER A 467 13.60 -35.22 55.19
CA SER A 467 13.79 -36.10 56.34
C SER A 467 15.09 -36.92 56.26
N SER A 468 15.81 -36.88 55.13
CA SER A 468 17.10 -37.55 54.96
C SER A 468 18.25 -36.74 55.57
N PRO A 469 19.20 -37.39 56.27
CA PRO A 469 20.34 -36.72 56.89
C PRO A 469 21.23 -35.93 55.89
N ASP A 470 21.33 -36.38 54.63
CA ASP A 470 22.18 -35.76 53.60
C ASP A 470 21.58 -34.50 52.94
N PHE A 471 20.37 -34.11 53.31
CA PHE A 471 19.63 -33.04 52.63
C PHE A 471 20.30 -31.66 52.72
N LYS A 472 20.89 -31.34 53.87
CA LYS A 472 21.59 -30.05 54.08
C LYS A 472 22.87 -29.99 53.26
N THR A 473 23.65 -31.07 53.26
CA THR A 473 24.91 -31.22 52.51
C THR A 473 24.68 -31.07 51.00
N GLN A 474 23.67 -31.76 50.45
CA GLN A 474 23.31 -31.63 49.03
C GLN A 474 22.82 -30.22 48.67
N GLN A 475 22.15 -29.50 49.58
CA GLN A 475 21.75 -28.11 49.33
C GLN A 475 22.94 -27.16 49.27
N GLU A 476 23.94 -27.36 50.13
CA GLU A 476 25.15 -26.54 50.13
C GLU A 476 25.98 -26.79 48.88
N GLU A 477 26.19 -28.05 48.48
CA GLU A 477 26.90 -28.41 47.24
C GLU A 477 26.27 -27.76 45.99
N ILE A 478 24.94 -27.72 45.91
CA ILE A 478 24.21 -27.06 44.82
C ILE A 478 24.41 -25.55 44.87
N LYS A 479 24.42 -24.93 46.05
CA LYS A 479 24.70 -23.48 46.18
C LYS A 479 26.11 -23.18 45.67
N THR A 480 27.10 -24.01 46.03
CA THR A 480 28.50 -23.87 45.59
C THR A 480 28.62 -23.97 44.07
N LYS A 481 28.03 -24.99 43.45
CA LYS A 481 27.99 -25.14 41.97
C LYS A 481 27.28 -23.99 41.27
N ILE A 482 26.23 -23.42 41.88
CA ILE A 482 25.55 -22.22 41.33
C ILE A 482 26.46 -20.99 41.40
N SER A 483 27.24 -20.81 42.48
CA SER A 483 28.23 -19.73 42.57
C SER A 483 29.35 -19.90 41.55
N GLU A 484 29.84 -21.11 41.32
CA GLU A 484 30.85 -21.41 40.28
C GLU A 484 30.34 -21.05 38.89
N ILE A 485 29.14 -21.49 38.52
CA ILE A 485 28.51 -21.14 37.22
C ILE A 485 28.36 -19.62 37.08
N LYS A 486 28.07 -18.91 38.18
CA LYS A 486 28.00 -17.44 38.18
C LYS A 486 29.38 -16.80 37.99
N GLN A 487 30.43 -17.33 38.63
CA GLN A 487 31.80 -16.85 38.48
C GLN A 487 32.32 -17.09 37.05
N ASN A 488 32.20 -18.31 36.52
CA ASN A 488 32.59 -18.64 35.15
C ASN A 488 31.93 -17.72 34.11
N TYR A 489 30.66 -17.36 34.34
CA TYR A 489 29.97 -16.38 33.50
C TYR A 489 30.56 -14.97 33.62
N LEU A 490 30.84 -14.50 34.85
CA LEU A 490 31.43 -13.17 35.08
C LEU A 490 32.83 -13.08 34.47
N GLU A 491 33.64 -14.13 34.61
CA GLU A 491 34.96 -14.25 33.99
C GLU A 491 34.87 -14.25 32.47
N SER A 492 33.96 -15.04 31.87
CA SER A 492 33.72 -15.04 30.43
C SER A 492 33.31 -13.65 29.91
N VAL A 493 32.43 -12.94 30.64
CA VAL A 493 32.03 -11.57 30.30
C VAL A 493 33.20 -10.59 30.43
N ALA A 494 34.00 -10.69 31.49
CA ALA A 494 35.17 -9.85 31.70
C ALA A 494 36.24 -10.09 30.63
N LYS A 495 36.52 -11.35 30.28
CA LYS A 495 37.42 -11.75 29.19
C LYS A 495 36.93 -11.18 27.86
N ASN A 496 35.66 -11.39 27.51
CA ASN A 496 35.09 -10.84 26.28
C ASN A 496 35.13 -9.30 26.26
N LYS A 497 34.97 -8.63 27.40
CA LYS A 497 35.09 -7.17 27.53
C LYS A 497 36.52 -6.68 27.31
N LYS A 498 37.53 -7.35 27.89
CA LYS A 498 38.95 -7.06 27.67
C LYS A 498 39.33 -7.23 26.19
N ARG A 499 38.94 -8.34 25.57
CA ARG A 499 39.17 -8.61 24.13
C ARG A 499 38.53 -7.54 23.22
N PHE A 500 37.37 -7.03 23.59
CA PHE A 500 36.74 -5.91 22.88
C PHE A 500 37.49 -4.58 23.10
N GLN A 501 37.94 -4.30 24.33
CA GLN A 501 38.74 -3.10 24.64
C GLN A 501 40.13 -3.11 23.96
N GLN A 502 40.71 -4.29 23.76
CA GLN A 502 41.98 -4.52 23.05
C GLN A 502 41.83 -4.61 21.53
N ASN A 503 40.62 -4.38 20.98
CA ASN A 503 40.28 -4.48 19.54
C ASN A 503 40.49 -5.87 18.91
N GLU A 504 40.55 -6.96 19.68
CA GLU A 504 40.67 -8.33 19.15
C GLU A 504 39.36 -8.85 18.51
N ILE A 505 38.21 -8.31 18.91
CA ILE A 505 36.88 -8.75 18.44
C ILE A 505 35.99 -7.56 18.06
N ALA A 506 35.24 -7.71 16.96
CA ALA A 506 34.29 -6.68 16.49
C ALA A 506 33.09 -6.51 17.45
N LYS A 507 32.43 -5.35 17.42
CA LYS A 507 31.26 -5.04 18.28
C LYS A 507 30.09 -6.02 18.12
N THR A 508 29.88 -6.53 16.90
CA THR A 508 28.86 -7.57 16.61
C THR A 508 29.25 -8.91 17.23
N ALA A 509 30.52 -9.31 17.08
CA ALA A 509 31.08 -10.51 17.71
C ALA A 509 31.00 -10.44 19.25
N PHE A 510 31.34 -9.29 19.85
CA PHE A 510 31.19 -9.06 21.29
C PHE A 510 29.74 -9.24 21.77
N LYS A 511 28.76 -8.66 21.08
CA LYS A 511 27.32 -8.86 21.42
C LYS A 511 26.91 -10.32 21.33
N ASN A 512 27.37 -11.04 20.29
CA ASN A 512 27.08 -12.46 20.11
C ASN A 512 27.73 -13.32 21.21
N LEU A 513 28.98 -13.05 21.57
CA LEU A 513 29.70 -13.74 22.63
C LEU A 513 29.07 -13.49 24.02
N GLN A 514 28.60 -12.27 24.29
CA GLN A 514 27.82 -11.99 25.50
C GLN A 514 26.50 -12.79 25.53
N LYS A 515 25.81 -12.90 24.38
CA LYS A 515 24.59 -13.69 24.25
C LYS A 515 24.87 -15.18 24.46
N GLN A 516 25.94 -15.71 23.86
CA GLN A 516 26.38 -17.10 24.04
C GLN A 516 26.75 -17.38 25.50
N ALA A 517 27.56 -16.55 26.15
CA ALA A 517 27.91 -16.70 27.56
C ALA A 517 26.66 -16.75 28.47
N LYS A 518 25.64 -15.93 28.16
CA LYS A 518 24.36 -15.95 28.87
C LYS A 518 23.56 -17.23 28.61
N ILE A 519 23.58 -17.76 27.39
CA ILE A 519 22.97 -19.05 27.03
C ILE A 519 23.68 -20.18 27.78
N THR A 520 25.01 -20.29 27.67
CA THR A 520 25.82 -21.32 28.35
C THR A 520 25.59 -21.34 29.85
N LYS A 521 25.57 -20.17 30.52
CA LYS A 521 25.22 -20.07 31.94
C LYS A 521 23.83 -20.64 32.24
N THR A 522 22.85 -20.33 31.39
CA THR A 522 21.47 -20.77 31.57
C THR A 522 21.35 -22.27 31.38
N ASP A 523 22.08 -22.84 30.42
CA ASP A 523 22.09 -24.27 30.14
C ASP A 523 22.81 -25.06 31.22
N GLN A 524 23.99 -24.63 31.67
CA GLN A 524 24.70 -25.21 32.82
C GLN A 524 23.86 -25.19 34.10
N LYS A 525 23.12 -24.10 34.33
CA LYS A 525 22.19 -24.02 35.46
C LYS A 525 21.01 -24.98 35.32
N ARG A 526 20.51 -25.20 34.11
CA ARG A 526 19.42 -26.16 33.84
C ARG A 526 19.89 -27.61 33.97
N THR A 527 21.08 -27.95 33.46
CA THR A 527 21.65 -29.29 33.61
C THR A 527 21.90 -29.63 35.07
N LEU A 528 22.43 -28.68 35.86
CA LEU A 528 22.56 -28.82 37.31
C LEU A 528 21.19 -29.03 38.01
N PHE A 529 20.17 -28.30 37.56
CA PHE A 529 18.83 -28.48 38.12
C PHE A 529 18.19 -29.82 37.80
N LEU A 530 18.55 -30.44 36.68
CA LEU A 530 18.09 -31.77 36.27
C LEU A 530 18.87 -32.89 36.96
N SER A 531 20.15 -32.70 37.25
CA SER A 531 20.99 -33.71 37.91
C SER A 531 20.64 -33.89 39.40
N SER A 532 20.19 -32.83 40.09
CA SER A 532 19.74 -32.94 41.49
C SER A 532 18.23 -33.17 41.62
N LYS A 533 17.86 -34.21 42.40
CA LYS A 533 16.46 -34.54 42.75
C LYS A 533 15.76 -33.36 43.45
N ILE A 534 16.45 -32.65 44.36
CA ILE A 534 15.89 -31.53 45.15
C ILE A 534 15.49 -30.37 44.22
N THR A 535 16.39 -29.95 43.33
CA THR A 535 16.13 -28.84 42.40
C THR A 535 15.12 -29.22 41.34
N LYS A 536 15.15 -30.47 40.86
CA LYS A 536 14.17 -31.01 39.91
C LYS A 536 12.75 -30.86 40.45
N PHE A 537 12.48 -31.32 41.66
CA PHE A 537 11.14 -31.22 42.26
C PHE A 537 10.74 -29.77 42.59
N LYS A 538 11.66 -28.93 43.09
CA LYS A 538 11.40 -27.49 43.28
C LYS A 538 11.02 -26.79 41.97
N GLN A 539 11.69 -27.13 40.86
CA GLN A 539 11.44 -26.55 39.55
C GLN A 539 10.12 -27.06 38.93
N ILE A 540 9.78 -28.34 39.13
CA ILE A 540 8.46 -28.88 38.78
C ILE A 540 7.38 -28.07 39.48
N LEU A 541 7.47 -27.86 40.80
CA LEU A 541 6.48 -27.08 41.56
C LEU A 541 6.38 -25.63 41.08
N LYS A 542 7.52 -24.99 40.76
CA LYS A 542 7.56 -23.61 40.25
C LYS A 542 6.87 -23.48 38.88
N THR A 543 7.03 -24.47 38.01
CA THR A 543 6.55 -24.40 36.61
C THR A 543 5.19 -25.08 36.40
N ASN A 544 4.71 -25.88 37.36
CA ASN A 544 3.50 -26.70 37.26
C ASN A 544 2.28 -25.89 36.78
N ASN A 545 1.95 -24.77 37.44
CA ASN A 545 0.80 -23.95 37.07
C ASN A 545 0.92 -23.37 35.65
N TYR A 546 2.11 -22.88 35.28
CA TYR A 546 2.35 -22.31 33.94
C TYR A 546 2.17 -23.37 32.84
N ARG A 547 2.73 -24.56 33.02
CA ARG A 547 2.58 -25.69 32.09
C ARG A 547 1.13 -26.13 31.97
N TYR A 548 0.43 -26.24 33.11
CA TYR A 548 -1.00 -26.56 33.16
C TYR A 548 -1.86 -25.57 32.35
N PHE A 549 -1.68 -24.26 32.54
CA PHE A 549 -2.46 -23.27 31.78
C PHE A 549 -2.12 -23.27 30.29
N ASN A 550 -0.88 -23.56 29.91
CA ASN A 550 -0.49 -23.70 28.52
C ASN A 550 -1.12 -24.92 27.85
N GLU A 551 -1.11 -26.08 28.50
CA GLU A 551 -1.72 -27.31 27.98
C GLU A 551 -3.25 -27.14 27.84
N LEU A 552 -3.92 -26.51 28.83
CA LEU A 552 -5.33 -26.13 28.71
C LEU A 552 -5.61 -25.17 27.55
N LYS A 553 -4.67 -24.26 27.23
CA LYS A 553 -4.80 -23.35 26.09
C LYS A 553 -4.73 -24.12 24.77
N VAL A 554 -3.91 -25.17 24.69
CA VAL A 554 -3.85 -26.08 23.53
C VAL A 554 -5.16 -26.86 23.40
N ASN A 555 -5.64 -27.50 24.47
CA ASN A 555 -6.92 -28.25 24.47
C ASN A 555 -8.08 -27.35 24.02
N LYS A 556 -8.11 -26.11 24.51
CA LYS A 556 -9.11 -25.12 24.10
C LYS A 556 -9.03 -24.79 22.61
N LYS A 557 -7.83 -24.62 22.04
CA LYS A 557 -7.64 -24.35 20.60
C LYS A 557 -8.10 -25.53 19.74
N ILE A 558 -7.77 -26.77 20.14
CA ILE A 558 -8.19 -27.98 19.43
C ILE A 558 -9.72 -28.06 19.41
N TYR A 559 -10.37 -27.88 20.57
CA TYR A 559 -11.82 -27.81 20.66
C TYR A 559 -12.41 -26.71 19.78
N GLU A 560 -11.83 -25.51 19.80
CA GLU A 560 -12.29 -24.38 18.98
C GLU A 560 -12.20 -24.72 17.48
N SER A 561 -11.13 -25.40 17.05
CA SER A 561 -10.96 -25.89 15.68
C SER A 561 -12.05 -26.88 15.29
N LYS A 562 -12.25 -27.94 16.09
CA LYS A 562 -13.26 -28.98 15.82
C LYS A 562 -14.69 -28.41 15.85
N ALA A 563 -14.99 -27.54 16.80
CA ALA A 563 -16.28 -26.86 16.86
C ALA A 563 -16.54 -25.93 15.67
N ASN A 564 -15.49 -25.32 15.12
CA ASN A 564 -15.54 -24.49 13.93
C ASN A 564 -15.70 -25.30 12.64
N GLU A 565 -15.08 -26.47 12.57
CA GLU A 565 -15.24 -27.43 11.47
C GLU A 565 -16.65 -28.00 11.43
N ALA A 566 -17.21 -28.41 12.58
CA ALA A 566 -18.59 -28.85 12.69
C ALA A 566 -19.59 -27.79 12.18
N LEU A 567 -19.32 -26.49 12.43
CA LEU A 567 -20.13 -25.38 11.91
C LEU A 567 -20.06 -25.24 10.38
N LYS A 568 -18.94 -25.65 9.76
CA LYS A 568 -18.74 -25.53 8.31
C LYS A 568 -19.28 -26.73 7.55
N SER A 569 -19.32 -27.89 8.20
CA SER A 569 -19.67 -29.17 7.57
C SER A 569 -21.17 -29.31 7.29
N TYR A 570 -22.03 -28.76 8.15
CA TYR A 570 -23.48 -28.96 8.07
C TYR A 570 -24.27 -27.69 7.81
N PRO A 571 -25.33 -27.75 6.98
CA PRO A 571 -26.13 -26.60 6.67
C PRO A 571 -27.16 -26.24 7.76
N VAL A 572 -27.65 -25.00 7.75
CA VAL A 572 -28.69 -24.49 8.68
C VAL A 572 -30.01 -24.19 7.99
N GLU A 573 -31.10 -24.54 8.66
CA GLU A 573 -32.47 -24.17 8.28
C GLU A 573 -32.82 -22.75 8.77
N THR A 574 -33.48 -21.97 7.92
CA THR A 574 -33.86 -20.58 8.21
C THR A 574 -35.33 -20.27 7.98
N ILE A 575 -35.84 -19.24 8.65
CA ILE A 575 -37.18 -18.71 8.45
C ILE A 575 -37.26 -18.00 7.08
N LYS A 576 -38.44 -18.04 6.45
CA LYS A 576 -38.71 -17.30 5.20
C LYS A 576 -38.52 -15.79 5.44
N ASN A 577 -37.86 -15.10 4.50
CA ASN A 577 -37.58 -13.65 4.54
C ASN A 577 -36.61 -13.18 5.64
N VAL A 578 -35.79 -14.07 6.19
CA VAL A 578 -34.79 -13.74 7.22
C VAL A 578 -33.90 -12.55 6.84
N ARG A 579 -33.54 -12.40 5.56
CA ARG A 579 -32.75 -11.25 5.06
C ARG A 579 -33.38 -9.88 5.33
N PHE A 580 -34.69 -9.75 5.13
CA PHE A 580 -35.39 -8.48 5.30
C PHE A 580 -35.59 -8.19 6.79
N ILE A 581 -35.99 -9.20 7.56
CA ILE A 581 -36.15 -9.07 9.01
C ILE A 581 -34.82 -8.65 9.65
N SER A 582 -33.72 -9.36 9.34
CA SER A 582 -32.39 -9.03 9.87
C SER A 582 -31.92 -7.65 9.45
N PHE A 583 -32.22 -7.21 8.22
CA PHE A 583 -31.86 -5.88 7.74
C PHE A 583 -32.59 -4.79 8.53
N PHE A 584 -33.92 -4.85 8.64
CA PHE A 584 -34.70 -3.83 9.35
C PHE A 584 -34.38 -3.80 10.85
N LEU A 585 -34.20 -4.96 11.49
CA LEU A 585 -33.79 -5.03 12.90
C LEU A 585 -32.47 -4.28 13.14
N ASN A 586 -31.47 -4.49 12.29
CA ASN A 586 -30.18 -3.82 12.42
C ASN A 586 -30.16 -2.40 11.85
N LEU A 587 -31.09 -2.02 10.98
CA LEU A 587 -31.23 -0.64 10.51
C LEU A 587 -31.74 0.27 11.63
N ILE A 588 -32.68 -0.23 12.44
CA ILE A 588 -33.20 0.49 13.61
C ILE A 588 -32.19 0.41 14.75
N PHE A 589 -31.69 -0.78 15.09
CA PHE A 589 -30.78 -0.96 16.20
C PHE A 589 -29.73 -2.02 15.88
N PRO A 590 -28.55 -1.62 15.37
CA PRO A 590 -27.48 -2.55 15.08
C PRO A 590 -27.14 -3.44 16.29
N GLY A 591 -27.15 -4.76 16.06
CA GLY A 591 -26.92 -5.79 17.08
C GLY A 591 -28.15 -6.62 17.42
N LEU A 592 -29.37 -6.14 17.14
CA LEU A 592 -30.60 -6.92 17.38
C LEU A 592 -30.68 -8.19 16.53
N ALA A 593 -30.32 -8.12 15.24
CA ALA A 593 -30.33 -9.29 14.37
C ALA A 593 -29.31 -10.34 14.84
N GLU A 594 -28.11 -9.91 15.28
CA GLU A 594 -27.11 -10.77 15.88
C GLU A 594 -27.62 -11.48 17.14
N LEU A 595 -28.36 -10.78 18.00
CA LEU A 595 -28.91 -11.34 19.24
C LEU A 595 -30.07 -12.31 18.99
N LEU A 596 -31.07 -11.88 18.22
CA LEU A 596 -32.35 -12.58 18.08
C LEU A 596 -32.33 -13.64 16.97
N VAL A 597 -31.71 -13.33 15.82
CA VAL A 597 -31.75 -14.18 14.62
C VAL A 597 -30.52 -15.08 14.54
N PHE A 598 -29.32 -14.49 14.57
CA PHE A 598 -28.07 -15.24 14.34
C PHE A 598 -27.53 -15.92 15.59
N ARG A 599 -28.04 -15.58 16.78
CA ARG A 599 -27.59 -16.08 18.08
C ARG A 599 -26.10 -15.83 18.34
N GLN A 600 -25.57 -14.74 17.81
CA GLN A 600 -24.20 -14.26 18.00
C GLN A 600 -24.11 -13.32 19.20
N PHE A 601 -24.40 -13.83 20.41
CA PHE A 601 -24.62 -13.01 21.60
C PHE A 601 -23.53 -11.96 21.88
N ILE A 602 -22.25 -12.36 21.89
CA ILE A 602 -21.16 -11.42 22.21
C ILE A 602 -21.03 -10.31 21.16
N LYS A 603 -21.10 -10.66 19.88
CA LYS A 603 -21.03 -9.68 18.79
C LYS A 603 -22.24 -8.74 18.85
N GLY A 604 -23.44 -9.30 19.02
CA GLY A 604 -24.67 -8.55 19.16
C GLY A 604 -24.62 -7.57 20.33
N SER A 605 -24.20 -8.01 21.53
CA SER A 605 -24.06 -7.15 22.70
C SER A 605 -23.08 -6.01 22.50
N LEU A 606 -21.93 -6.25 21.87
CA LEU A 606 -20.96 -5.18 21.57
C LEU A 606 -21.53 -4.13 20.61
N LEU A 607 -22.22 -4.57 19.55
CA LEU A 607 -22.89 -3.65 18.64
C LEU A 607 -24.02 -2.89 19.35
N SER A 608 -24.79 -3.57 20.19
CA SER A 608 -25.86 -2.95 20.98
C SER A 608 -25.36 -1.88 21.95
N ILE A 609 -24.18 -2.03 22.54
CA ILE A 609 -23.55 -1.00 23.38
C ILE A 609 -23.24 0.26 22.55
N VAL A 610 -22.69 0.09 21.35
CA VAL A 610 -22.42 1.22 20.45
C VAL A 610 -23.73 1.89 20.01
N SER A 611 -24.74 1.10 19.66
CA SER A 611 -26.08 1.61 19.32
C SER A 611 -26.71 2.39 20.48
N LEU A 612 -26.54 1.91 21.72
CA LEU A 612 -26.99 2.63 22.92
C LEU A 612 -26.30 3.98 23.04
N ILE A 613 -24.97 4.05 22.86
CA ILE A 613 -24.20 5.31 22.85
C ILE A 613 -24.71 6.26 21.76
N CYS A 614 -25.01 5.74 20.56
CA CYS A 614 -25.57 6.55 19.49
C CYS A 614 -26.91 7.18 19.90
N TYR A 615 -27.82 6.39 20.49
CA TYR A 615 -29.14 6.86 20.90
C TYR A 615 -29.15 7.77 22.13
N THR A 616 -28.27 7.53 23.11
CA THR A 616 -28.27 8.29 24.37
C THR A 616 -27.37 9.51 24.33
N LEU A 617 -26.29 9.50 23.54
CA LEU A 617 -25.31 10.60 23.52
C LEU A 617 -25.30 11.31 22.17
N ILE A 618 -25.05 10.58 21.08
CA ILE A 618 -24.73 11.21 19.79
C ILE A 618 -25.95 11.87 19.14
N ILE A 619 -27.07 11.16 19.07
CA ILE A 619 -28.30 11.68 18.46
C ILE A 619 -28.82 12.89 19.25
N PRO A 620 -29.00 12.84 20.58
CA PRO A 620 -29.45 14.01 21.33
C PRO A 620 -28.48 15.19 21.24
N PHE A 621 -27.17 14.95 21.33
CA PHE A 621 -26.15 15.99 21.10
C PHE A 621 -26.29 16.64 19.73
N SER A 622 -26.53 15.83 18.69
CA SER A 622 -26.69 16.33 17.32
C SER A 622 -27.91 17.25 17.16
N PHE A 623 -28.92 17.11 18.03
CA PHE A 623 -30.09 17.97 18.09
C PHE A 623 -29.99 19.07 19.16
N GLY A 624 -28.81 19.32 19.72
CA GLY A 624 -28.55 20.44 20.63
C GLY A 624 -28.67 20.11 22.12
N ALA A 625 -28.83 18.84 22.50
CA ALA A 625 -28.77 18.44 23.91
C ALA A 625 -27.34 18.58 24.49
N TYR A 626 -27.24 18.69 25.81
CA TYR A 626 -25.99 18.77 26.59
C TYR A 626 -25.12 20.02 26.42
N TRP A 627 -25.30 20.82 25.37
CA TRP A 627 -24.53 22.06 25.19
C TRP A 627 -25.34 23.18 24.54
N SER A 628 -25.85 24.09 25.38
CA SER A 628 -26.72 25.20 24.98
C SER A 628 -26.10 26.20 24.00
N LYS A 629 -24.77 26.35 23.98
CA LYS A 629 -24.06 27.32 23.14
C LYS A 629 -23.77 26.86 21.70
N MET A 630 -24.15 25.63 21.32
CA MET A 630 -23.88 25.06 19.98
C MET A 630 -25.13 24.78 19.16
N GLY A 631 -26.31 24.66 19.78
CA GLY A 631 -27.62 24.54 19.10
C GLY A 631 -27.83 23.32 18.18
N GLY A 632 -26.82 22.48 17.94
CA GLY A 632 -26.90 21.28 17.10
C GLY A 632 -27.24 21.58 15.64
N ILE A 633 -27.86 20.60 14.96
CA ILE A 633 -28.41 20.77 13.60
C ILE A 633 -29.45 21.91 13.54
N PRO A 634 -30.34 22.11 14.52
CA PRO A 634 -31.26 23.26 14.51
C PRO A 634 -30.52 24.62 14.54
N GLY A 635 -29.50 24.76 15.39
CA GLY A 635 -28.68 25.97 15.49
C GLY A 635 -27.82 26.24 14.25
N PHE A 636 -27.56 25.23 13.43
CA PHE A 636 -26.85 25.38 12.16
C PHE A 636 -27.64 26.18 11.11
N ALA A 637 -28.98 26.07 11.12
CA ALA A 637 -29.83 26.74 10.13
C ALA A 637 -29.83 28.26 10.28
N ASP A 638 -29.80 28.74 11.53
CA ASP A 638 -30.00 30.14 11.88
C ASP A 638 -28.75 30.78 12.54
N LEU A 639 -27.67 30.00 12.74
CA LEU A 639 -26.40 30.46 13.29
C LEU A 639 -26.50 31.18 14.65
N GLY A 640 -27.57 30.93 15.39
CA GLY A 640 -27.85 31.54 16.69
C GLY A 640 -28.48 32.94 16.62
N ALA A 641 -29.03 33.36 15.48
CA ALA A 641 -29.68 34.67 15.35
C ALA A 641 -30.96 34.79 16.19
N ASN A 642 -31.77 33.73 16.30
CA ASN A 642 -32.99 33.69 17.13
C ASN A 642 -32.73 33.88 18.62
N LEU A 643 -31.53 33.57 19.09
CA LEU A 643 -31.11 33.72 20.49
C LEU A 643 -30.36 35.04 20.73
N HIS A 644 -30.14 35.83 19.67
CA HIS A 644 -29.47 37.12 19.76
C HIS A 644 -30.45 38.19 20.25
N SER A 645 -30.22 38.71 21.45
CA SER A 645 -31.03 39.79 22.02
C SER A 645 -30.11 40.85 22.60
N PRO A 646 -29.90 41.98 21.88
CA PRO A 646 -29.15 43.11 22.41
C PRO A 646 -29.80 43.71 23.65
N ARG A 647 -31.13 43.60 23.78
CA ARG A 647 -31.92 44.08 24.92
C ARG A 647 -31.61 43.29 26.21
N ASP A 648 -31.41 41.98 26.08
CA ASP A 648 -31.13 41.08 27.21
C ASP A 648 -29.61 40.89 27.45
N GLY A 649 -28.75 41.60 26.70
CA GLY A 649 -27.29 41.44 26.76
C GLY A 649 -26.77 40.11 26.21
N ILE A 650 -27.58 39.38 25.43
CA ILE A 650 -27.24 38.07 24.88
C ILE A 650 -26.69 38.25 23.46
N PHE A 651 -25.37 38.29 23.34
CA PHE A 651 -24.67 38.33 22.06
C PHE A 651 -24.22 36.92 21.65
N THR A 652 -24.92 36.32 20.70
CA THR A 652 -24.56 35.01 20.15
C THR A 652 -23.39 35.11 19.18
N ASP A 653 -22.42 34.22 19.32
CA ASP A 653 -21.30 34.10 18.38
C ASP A 653 -21.57 32.94 17.42
N ALA A 654 -21.84 33.29 16.15
CA ALA A 654 -22.17 32.36 15.08
C ALA A 654 -21.13 31.25 14.87
N ARG A 655 -19.86 31.47 15.27
CA ARG A 655 -18.79 30.46 15.13
C ARG A 655 -19.09 29.20 15.94
N PHE A 656 -19.64 29.34 17.14
CA PHE A 656 -19.97 28.19 17.99
C PHE A 656 -21.14 27.38 17.42
N TYR A 657 -22.17 28.05 16.91
CA TYR A 657 -23.32 27.40 16.27
C TYR A 657 -22.94 26.73 14.95
N LEU A 658 -22.07 27.36 14.16
CA LEU A 658 -21.56 26.77 12.93
C LEU A 658 -20.69 25.53 13.20
N PHE A 659 -19.73 25.62 14.13
CA PHE A 659 -18.88 24.50 14.50
C PHE A 659 -19.69 23.35 15.13
N GLY A 660 -20.60 23.68 16.05
CA GLY A 660 -21.53 22.74 16.67
C GLY A 660 -22.42 22.03 15.65
N GLY A 661 -22.99 22.79 14.70
CA GLY A 661 -23.78 22.24 13.61
C GLY A 661 -23.00 21.29 12.70
N VAL A 662 -21.80 21.68 12.27
CA VAL A 662 -20.92 20.82 11.45
C VAL A 662 -20.58 19.53 12.20
N LEU A 663 -20.21 19.64 13.47
CA LEU A 663 -19.90 18.49 14.31
C LEU A 663 -21.11 17.55 14.43
N SER A 664 -22.30 18.10 14.66
CA SER A 664 -23.55 17.35 14.74
C SER A 664 -23.90 16.64 13.43
N VAL A 665 -23.70 17.29 12.27
CA VAL A 665 -23.91 16.66 10.96
C VAL A 665 -22.92 15.51 10.72
N ILE A 666 -21.64 15.71 11.05
CA ILE A 666 -20.59 14.67 10.94
C ILE A 666 -20.94 13.47 11.82
N LEU A 667 -21.28 13.73 13.08
CA LEU A 667 -21.65 12.69 14.04
C LEU A 667 -22.92 11.94 13.61
N MET A 668 -23.93 12.65 13.12
CA MET A 668 -25.14 12.04 12.57
C MET A 668 -24.84 11.18 11.34
N ALA A 669 -23.97 11.64 10.44
CA ALA A 669 -23.53 10.85 9.30
C ALA A 669 -22.82 9.55 9.73
N PHE A 670 -21.98 9.60 10.77
CA PHE A 670 -21.39 8.38 11.34
C PHE A 670 -22.43 7.40 11.89
N VAL A 671 -23.45 7.90 12.60
CA VAL A 671 -24.54 7.05 13.11
C VAL A 671 -25.28 6.39 11.96
N LEU A 672 -25.64 7.15 10.92
CA LEU A 672 -26.32 6.63 9.73
C LEU A 672 -25.46 5.59 9.00
N ILE A 673 -24.17 5.87 8.80
CA ILE A 673 -23.23 4.93 8.18
C ILE A 673 -23.12 3.65 9.02
N TYR A 674 -23.00 3.77 10.34
CA TYR A 674 -22.96 2.63 11.26
C TYR A 674 -24.23 1.79 11.16
N PHE A 675 -25.41 2.42 11.11
CA PHE A 675 -26.70 1.73 11.02
C PHE A 675 -26.85 1.02 9.67
N ILE A 676 -26.50 1.69 8.57
CA ILE A 676 -26.53 1.14 7.22
C ILE A 676 -25.54 -0.03 7.09
N ILE A 677 -24.30 0.12 7.57
CA ILE A 677 -23.29 -0.96 7.53
C ILE A 677 -23.75 -2.14 8.40
N GLY A 678 -24.33 -1.87 9.58
CA GLY A 678 -24.92 -2.88 10.45
C GLY A 678 -26.03 -3.67 9.75
N ALA A 679 -26.93 -2.98 9.05
CA ALA A 679 -28.02 -3.56 8.28
C ALA A 679 -27.52 -4.38 7.07
N ILE A 680 -26.56 -3.84 6.31
CA ILE A 680 -25.92 -4.55 5.17
C ILE A 680 -25.16 -5.79 5.66
N SER A 681 -24.45 -5.69 6.79
CA SER A 681 -23.77 -6.83 7.42
C SER A 681 -24.77 -7.93 7.80
N ALA A 682 -25.88 -7.56 8.45
CA ALA A 682 -26.94 -8.49 8.78
C ALA A 682 -27.54 -9.15 7.53
N TRP A 683 -27.82 -8.36 6.49
CA TRP A 683 -28.32 -8.84 5.22
C TRP A 683 -27.38 -9.89 4.60
N ARG A 684 -26.06 -9.62 4.59
CA ARG A 684 -25.06 -10.55 4.04
C ARG A 684 -25.03 -11.87 4.80
N ILE A 685 -25.06 -11.82 6.15
CA ILE A 685 -25.10 -13.03 6.99
C ILE A 685 -26.39 -13.79 6.73
N ALA A 686 -27.55 -13.11 6.74
CA ALA A 686 -28.84 -13.74 6.49
C ALA A 686 -28.92 -14.37 5.09
N LYS A 687 -28.38 -13.73 4.05
CA LYS A 687 -28.25 -14.29 2.70
C LYS A 687 -27.38 -15.54 2.68
N ALA A 688 -26.28 -15.56 3.45
CA ALA A 688 -25.45 -16.76 3.58
C ALA A 688 -26.20 -17.89 4.30
N MET A 689 -27.01 -17.57 5.32
CA MET A 689 -27.85 -18.56 5.98
C MET A 689 -28.94 -19.11 5.07
N GLU A 690 -29.54 -18.29 4.19
CA GLU A 690 -30.48 -18.76 3.17
C GLU A 690 -29.83 -19.77 2.19
N ALA A 691 -28.51 -19.71 2.02
CA ALA A 691 -27.73 -20.68 1.25
C ALA A 691 -27.31 -21.94 2.05
N GLY A 692 -27.68 -22.01 3.33
CA GLY A 692 -27.32 -23.10 4.24
C GLY A 692 -26.12 -22.80 5.14
N VAL A 693 -25.46 -21.64 5.04
CA VAL A 693 -24.25 -21.35 5.82
C VAL A 693 -24.58 -21.00 7.28
N VAL A 694 -23.89 -21.61 8.24
CA VAL A 694 -24.07 -21.30 9.67
C VAL A 694 -23.39 -19.97 10.03
N PRO A 695 -24.05 -19.06 10.76
CA PRO A 695 -23.41 -17.84 11.24
C PRO A 695 -22.18 -18.16 12.09
N GLY A 696 -21.07 -17.48 11.82
CA GLY A 696 -19.86 -17.63 12.59
C GLY A 696 -20.08 -17.29 14.06
N LYS A 697 -19.52 -18.06 14.99
CA LYS A 697 -19.51 -17.70 16.42
C LYS A 697 -18.47 -16.61 16.69
N TRP A 698 -18.52 -16.02 17.90
CA TRP A 698 -17.53 -15.04 18.40
C TRP A 698 -16.07 -15.43 18.17
N LEU A 699 -15.76 -16.73 18.17
CA LEU A 699 -14.43 -17.26 17.89
C LEU A 699 -13.87 -16.80 16.55
N TYR A 700 -14.69 -16.82 15.48
CA TYR A 700 -14.29 -16.33 14.17
C TYR A 700 -14.03 -14.83 14.18
N SER A 701 -14.91 -14.04 14.81
CA SER A 701 -14.72 -12.59 14.96
C SER A 701 -13.43 -12.27 15.72
N LYS A 702 -13.14 -13.04 16.78
CA LYS A 702 -11.91 -12.88 17.57
C LYS A 702 -10.67 -13.21 16.75
N GLN A 703 -10.69 -14.30 15.97
CA GLN A 703 -9.55 -14.67 15.12
C GLN A 703 -9.31 -13.61 14.03
N TRP A 704 -10.37 -13.10 13.41
CA TRP A 704 -10.28 -11.99 12.47
C TRP A 704 -9.70 -10.74 13.14
N LEU A 705 -10.18 -10.36 14.33
CA LEU A 705 -9.65 -9.23 15.11
C LEU A 705 -8.17 -9.39 15.48
N GLN A 706 -7.68 -10.61 15.69
CA GLN A 706 -6.27 -10.88 16.01
C GLN A 706 -5.36 -10.96 14.79
N THR A 707 -5.91 -11.02 13.59
CA THR A 707 -5.16 -11.18 12.34
C THR A 707 -5.35 -9.94 11.46
N THR A 708 -6.31 -9.98 10.55
CA THR A 708 -6.53 -8.93 9.54
C THR A 708 -7.30 -7.73 10.08
N GLY A 709 -8.08 -7.89 11.15
CA GLY A 709 -8.92 -6.84 11.73
C GLY A 709 -8.19 -5.91 12.71
N PHE A 710 -7.03 -6.32 13.22
CA PHE A 710 -6.29 -5.55 14.23
C PHE A 710 -5.88 -4.15 13.75
N PRO A 711 -5.30 -3.97 12.53
CA PRO A 711 -4.92 -2.64 12.05
C PRO A 711 -6.13 -1.71 11.93
N TRP A 712 -7.26 -2.22 11.45
CA TRP A 712 -8.50 -1.46 11.32
C TRP A 712 -9.01 -0.96 12.67
N MET A 713 -9.03 -1.83 13.69
CA MET A 713 -9.50 -1.48 15.03
C MET A 713 -8.67 -0.36 15.67
N ILE A 714 -7.34 -0.43 15.58
CA ILE A 714 -6.47 0.61 16.12
C ILE A 714 -6.60 1.90 15.30
N SER A 715 -6.66 1.78 13.98
CA SER A 715 -6.79 2.95 13.11
C SER A 715 -8.13 3.66 13.26
N LEU A 716 -9.20 2.99 13.70
CA LEU A 716 -10.54 3.57 13.79
C LEU A 716 -10.57 4.78 14.73
N ILE A 717 -9.87 4.70 15.87
CA ILE A 717 -9.71 5.83 16.80
C ILE A 717 -8.95 6.97 16.11
N GLY A 718 -7.90 6.66 15.37
CA GLY A 718 -7.13 7.65 14.60
C GLY A 718 -7.97 8.34 13.52
N HIS A 719 -8.78 7.60 12.77
CA HIS A 719 -9.68 8.16 11.75
C HIS A 719 -10.78 9.03 12.40
N ALA A 720 -11.35 8.59 13.53
CA ALA A 720 -12.35 9.37 14.26
C ALA A 720 -11.75 10.70 14.75
N LEU A 721 -10.56 10.67 15.37
CA LEU A 721 -9.85 11.87 15.78
C LEU A 721 -9.46 12.75 14.58
N MET A 722 -9.02 12.16 13.47
CA MET A 722 -8.69 12.91 12.26
C MET A 722 -9.92 13.64 11.69
N ILE A 723 -11.07 12.97 11.60
CA ILE A 723 -12.30 13.59 11.11
C ILE A 723 -12.77 14.70 12.05
N PHE A 724 -12.68 14.47 13.37
CA PHE A 724 -13.06 15.48 14.37
C PHE A 724 -12.10 16.69 14.39
N ILE A 725 -10.80 16.46 14.47
CA ILE A 725 -9.78 17.51 14.67
C ILE A 725 -9.45 18.23 13.36
N VAL A 726 -9.47 17.53 12.23
CA VAL A 726 -9.03 18.08 10.94
C VAL A 726 -10.22 18.44 10.06
N ALA A 727 -11.15 17.51 9.83
CA ALA A 727 -12.23 17.75 8.88
C ALA A 727 -13.27 18.76 9.40
N ALA A 728 -13.63 18.72 10.68
CA ALA A 728 -14.63 19.65 11.23
C ALA A 728 -14.20 21.12 11.09
N PRO A 729 -12.99 21.56 11.53
CA PRO A 729 -12.57 22.95 11.33
C PRO A 729 -12.44 23.36 9.86
N ILE A 730 -12.03 22.44 8.97
CA ILE A 730 -11.95 22.71 7.53
C ILE A 730 -13.35 22.96 6.97
N ILE A 731 -14.32 22.07 7.26
CA ILE A 731 -15.70 22.21 6.80
C ILE A 731 -16.31 23.49 7.36
N THR A 732 -16.10 23.79 8.64
CA THR A 732 -16.53 25.05 9.26
C THR A 732 -15.93 26.25 8.54
N SER A 733 -14.63 26.27 8.25
CA SER A 733 -13.97 27.35 7.50
C SER A 733 -14.57 27.51 6.10
N VAL A 734 -14.80 26.42 5.37
CA VAL A 734 -15.47 26.48 4.06
C VAL A 734 -16.86 27.09 4.19
N LEU A 735 -17.64 26.72 5.22
CA LEU A 735 -18.99 27.23 5.42
C LEU A 735 -19.02 28.71 5.82
N ILE A 736 -18.04 29.19 6.61
CA ILE A 736 -17.87 30.62 6.91
C ILE A 736 -17.72 31.44 5.61
N SER A 737 -17.14 30.88 4.55
CA SER A 737 -17.02 31.59 3.27
C SER A 737 -18.35 31.87 2.55
N PHE A 738 -19.45 31.22 2.98
CA PHE A 738 -20.81 31.40 2.45
C PHE A 738 -21.69 32.27 3.37
N THR A 739 -21.13 32.88 4.41
CA THR A 739 -21.82 33.80 5.32
C THR A 739 -21.32 35.24 5.17
N ASP A 740 -22.00 36.20 5.77
CA ASP A 740 -21.61 37.62 5.85
C ASP A 740 -20.67 37.93 7.02
N TYR A 741 -20.05 36.89 7.61
CA TYR A 741 -19.22 37.03 8.80
C TYR A 741 -18.02 37.96 8.59
N GLY A 742 -17.89 38.97 9.45
CA GLY A 742 -16.89 40.01 9.31
C GLY A 742 -17.08 41.14 10.32
N TYR A 743 -16.55 42.32 10.00
CA TYR A 743 -16.47 43.46 10.91
C TYR A 743 -17.82 43.86 11.52
N ASN A 744 -18.88 43.91 10.70
CA ASN A 744 -20.22 44.32 11.13
C ASN A 744 -21.02 43.22 11.82
N HIS A 745 -20.72 41.95 11.53
CA HIS A 745 -21.50 40.77 11.97
C HIS A 745 -20.76 39.93 13.03
N ALA A 746 -19.65 40.45 13.57
CA ALA A 746 -18.96 39.84 14.70
C ALA A 746 -19.56 40.37 16.01
N ALA A 747 -19.87 39.48 16.96
CA ALA A 747 -20.42 39.86 18.27
C ALA A 747 -19.53 40.94 18.94
N PRO A 748 -20.09 42.05 19.46
CA PRO A 748 -21.51 42.33 19.72
C PRO A 748 -22.30 43.02 18.59
N GLY A 749 -21.77 43.01 17.35
CA GLY A 749 -22.42 43.58 16.17
C GLY A 749 -23.69 42.83 15.73
N GLN A 750 -23.97 42.85 14.42
CA GLN A 750 -25.16 42.21 13.84
C GLN A 750 -25.07 40.68 13.84
N THR A 751 -26.23 40.01 13.70
CA THR A 751 -26.29 38.56 13.54
C THR A 751 -25.76 38.11 12.19
N VAL A 752 -25.15 36.93 12.14
CA VAL A 752 -24.58 36.36 10.91
C VAL A 752 -25.64 35.60 10.14
N ASN A 753 -25.73 35.83 8.83
CA ASN A 753 -26.68 35.16 7.96
C ASN A 753 -25.99 34.32 6.88
N TRP A 754 -26.73 33.32 6.39
CA TRP A 754 -26.36 32.59 5.18
C TRP A 754 -26.62 33.45 3.94
N VAL A 755 -25.56 33.92 3.29
CA VAL A 755 -25.66 34.75 2.08
C VAL A 755 -25.29 33.99 0.80
N GLY A 756 -24.86 32.73 0.92
CA GLY A 756 -24.54 31.84 -0.18
C GLY A 756 -23.41 32.39 -1.05
N LEU A 757 -23.63 32.45 -2.37
CA LEU A 757 -22.63 32.94 -3.32
C LEU A 757 -22.47 34.47 -3.36
N LYS A 758 -23.35 35.23 -2.68
CA LYS A 758 -23.21 36.71 -2.63
C LYS A 758 -21.87 37.14 -2.02
N GLN A 759 -21.40 36.42 -1.01
CA GLN A 759 -20.10 36.69 -0.39
C GLN A 759 -18.92 36.46 -1.36
N TRP A 760 -19.03 35.46 -2.23
CA TRP A 760 -18.05 35.22 -3.29
C TRP A 760 -18.11 36.31 -4.38
N GLY A 761 -19.28 36.91 -4.60
CA GLY A 761 -19.47 38.07 -5.49
C GLY A 761 -18.76 39.35 -5.01
N LYS A 762 -18.59 39.55 -3.69
CA LYS A 762 -17.89 40.72 -3.12
C LYS A 762 -16.44 40.89 -3.60
N TRP A 763 -15.84 39.84 -4.16
CA TRP A 763 -14.52 39.91 -4.82
C TRP A 763 -14.50 40.96 -5.93
N TRP A 764 -15.62 41.20 -6.60
CA TRP A 764 -15.75 42.22 -7.64
C TRP A 764 -15.77 43.64 -7.09
N ASP A 765 -16.34 43.83 -5.90
CA ASP A 765 -16.32 45.10 -5.18
C ASP A 765 -14.92 45.37 -4.62
N TYR A 766 -14.30 44.35 -4.02
CA TYR A 766 -12.93 44.40 -3.51
C TYR A 766 -11.88 44.66 -4.60
N ARG A 767 -12.18 44.36 -5.86
CA ARG A 767 -11.32 44.71 -7.00
C ARG A 767 -11.06 46.22 -7.05
N GLN A 768 -12.09 47.04 -6.80
CA GLN A 768 -11.96 48.50 -6.81
C GLN A 768 -11.07 49.01 -5.66
N LEU A 769 -10.96 48.23 -4.58
CA LEU A 769 -10.09 48.48 -3.42
C LEU A 769 -8.66 47.95 -3.60
N GLY A 770 -8.29 47.47 -4.80
CA GLY A 770 -6.94 46.97 -5.09
C GLY A 770 -6.69 45.50 -4.80
N LEU A 771 -7.73 44.68 -4.58
CA LEU A 771 -7.59 43.27 -4.19
C LEU A 771 -6.65 42.45 -5.10
N PHE A 772 -6.73 42.64 -6.42
CA PHE A 772 -5.89 41.87 -7.35
C PHE A 772 -4.40 42.21 -7.24
N GLN A 773 -4.06 43.45 -6.87
CA GLN A 773 -2.67 43.83 -6.61
C GLN A 773 -2.15 43.15 -5.33
N SER A 774 -2.96 43.14 -4.27
CA SER A 774 -2.63 42.45 -3.02
C SER A 774 -2.49 40.93 -3.24
N LEU A 775 -3.43 40.31 -3.96
CA LEU A 775 -3.37 38.90 -4.32
C LEU A 775 -2.14 38.57 -5.16
N ALA A 776 -1.82 39.36 -6.19
CA ALA A 776 -0.63 39.14 -7.02
C ALA A 776 0.66 39.25 -6.18
N SER A 777 0.72 40.21 -5.27
CA SER A 777 1.88 40.42 -4.39
C SER A 777 2.10 39.24 -3.43
N VAL A 778 1.03 38.80 -2.75
CA VAL A 778 1.08 37.68 -1.79
C VAL A 778 1.27 36.34 -2.51
N LEU A 779 0.54 36.07 -3.60
CA LEU A 779 0.68 34.82 -4.37
C LEU A 779 2.04 34.73 -5.05
N GLY A 780 2.53 35.83 -5.61
CA GLY A 780 3.87 35.91 -6.22
C GLY A 780 4.96 35.59 -5.21
N TRP A 781 4.92 36.22 -4.03
CA TRP A 781 5.84 35.89 -2.95
C TRP A 781 5.65 34.47 -2.43
N THR A 782 4.41 34.01 -2.21
CA THR A 782 4.12 32.63 -1.76
C THR A 782 4.71 31.60 -2.72
N ALA A 783 4.61 31.81 -4.03
CA ALA A 783 5.19 30.92 -5.02
C ALA A 783 6.73 30.90 -4.95
N ILE A 784 7.37 32.08 -4.91
CA ILE A 784 8.83 32.22 -4.77
C ILE A 784 9.30 31.57 -3.45
N TRP A 785 8.67 31.93 -2.34
CA TRP A 785 8.90 31.37 -1.01
C TRP A 785 8.80 29.84 -1.04
N THR A 786 7.69 29.29 -1.53
CA THR A 786 7.46 27.84 -1.52
C THR A 786 8.52 27.11 -2.34
N VAL A 787 8.87 27.62 -3.53
CA VAL A 787 9.88 26.99 -4.39
C VAL A 787 11.27 27.08 -3.75
N LEU A 788 11.70 28.25 -3.29
CA LEU A 788 13.06 28.43 -2.75
C LEU A 788 13.23 27.75 -1.39
N SER A 789 12.25 27.89 -0.50
CA SER A 789 12.23 27.28 0.83
C SER A 789 11.98 25.77 0.84
N THR A 790 11.84 25.17 -0.34
CA THR A 790 11.84 23.71 -0.50
C THR A 790 13.10 23.27 -1.23
N LEU A 791 13.42 23.91 -2.35
CA LEU A 791 14.57 23.58 -3.18
C LEU A 791 15.88 23.64 -2.39
N PHE A 792 16.13 24.73 -1.65
CA PHE A 792 17.37 24.90 -0.89
C PHE A 792 17.52 23.90 0.26
N PRO A 793 16.55 23.73 1.19
CA PRO A 793 16.68 22.73 2.24
C PRO A 793 16.69 21.28 1.71
N ILE A 794 15.98 20.99 0.61
CA ILE A 794 16.07 19.68 -0.05
C ILE A 794 17.46 19.43 -0.61
N GLY A 795 17.99 20.38 -1.38
CA GLY A 795 19.33 20.28 -1.98
C GLY A 795 20.40 20.13 -0.91
N LEU A 796 20.38 20.98 0.12
CA LEU A 796 21.34 20.94 1.21
C LEU A 796 21.21 19.65 2.05
N GLY A 797 19.98 19.23 2.38
CA GLY A 797 19.73 17.99 3.13
C GLY A 797 20.21 16.74 2.39
N ILE A 798 19.96 16.65 1.08
CA ILE A 798 20.44 15.56 0.22
C ILE A 798 21.97 15.58 0.15
N LEU A 799 22.57 16.76 -0.10
CA LEU A 799 24.01 16.92 -0.20
C LEU A 799 24.71 16.46 1.09
N ILE A 800 24.29 16.96 2.26
CA ILE A 800 24.88 16.58 3.55
C ILE A 800 24.62 15.09 3.84
N ALA A 801 23.46 14.54 3.48
CA ALA A 801 23.16 13.12 3.69
C ALA A 801 24.10 12.23 2.86
N ILE A 802 24.34 12.56 1.59
CA ILE A 802 25.27 11.83 0.73
C ILE A 802 26.69 11.92 1.30
N LEU A 803 27.14 13.13 1.67
CA LEU A 803 28.48 13.34 2.23
C LEU A 803 28.69 12.51 3.49
N THR A 804 27.80 12.62 4.46
CA THR A 804 27.91 11.90 5.75
C THR A 804 27.71 10.38 5.63
N ASN A 805 27.04 9.90 4.56
CA ASN A 805 26.88 8.46 4.33
C ASN A 805 28.12 7.83 3.66
N SER A 806 28.98 8.61 2.98
CA SER A 806 30.22 8.15 2.33
C SER A 806 31.15 7.37 3.27
N SER A 807 31.69 6.24 2.83
CA SER A 807 32.62 5.38 3.61
C SER A 807 33.91 6.10 4.04
N ARG A 808 34.28 7.20 3.39
CA ARG A 808 35.52 7.96 3.65
C ARG A 808 35.48 8.81 4.91
N ILE A 809 34.30 9.20 5.39
CA ILE A 809 34.19 10.07 6.57
C ILE A 809 34.37 9.24 7.85
N LYS A 810 35.43 9.56 8.61
CA LYS A 810 35.64 9.05 9.98
C LYS A 810 34.82 9.90 10.96
N GLY A 811 34.30 9.30 12.03
CA GLY A 811 33.51 10.03 13.03
C GLY A 811 32.07 10.39 12.61
N LYS A 812 31.46 9.69 11.65
CA LYS A 812 30.10 9.96 11.10
C LYS A 812 29.02 10.25 12.14
N LYS A 813 29.10 9.63 13.33
CA LYS A 813 28.13 9.83 14.42
C LYS A 813 28.14 11.26 14.96
N ILE A 814 29.33 11.87 15.07
CA ILE A 814 29.49 13.24 15.56
C ILE A 814 28.90 14.21 14.55
N PHE A 815 29.27 14.07 13.26
CA PHE A 815 28.69 14.88 12.20
C PHE A 815 27.17 14.75 12.11
N ARG A 816 26.62 13.53 12.20
CA ARG A 816 25.17 13.31 12.24
C ARG A 816 24.51 14.01 13.44
N LEU A 817 25.13 13.94 14.62
CA LEU A 817 24.61 14.62 15.80
C LEU A 817 24.54 16.13 15.59
N ILE A 818 25.62 16.75 15.11
CA ILE A 818 25.71 18.19 14.85
C ILE A 818 24.67 18.64 13.81
N PHE A 819 24.58 17.95 12.67
CA PHE A 819 23.67 18.33 11.59
C PHE A 819 22.18 18.11 11.89
N ILE A 820 21.84 17.33 12.93
CA ILE A 820 20.44 17.14 13.37
C ILE A 820 20.01 18.23 14.35
N LEU A 821 20.93 18.96 14.99
CA LEU A 821 20.62 19.95 16.03
C LEU A 821 19.56 20.98 15.62
N PRO A 822 19.57 21.57 14.41
CA PRO A 822 18.56 22.56 14.02
C PRO A 822 17.12 22.03 14.07
N TRP A 823 16.94 20.72 13.87
CA TRP A 823 15.63 20.06 13.96
C TRP A 823 15.32 19.56 15.38
N ALA A 824 16.34 19.26 16.18
CA ALA A 824 16.18 18.78 17.56
C ALA A 824 15.65 19.88 18.50
N VAL A 825 15.97 21.15 18.21
CA VAL A 825 15.45 22.30 18.95
C VAL A 825 14.09 22.71 18.39
N PRO A 826 13.06 22.97 19.23
CA PRO A 826 11.76 23.44 18.75
C PRO A 826 11.88 24.71 17.88
N ALA A 827 11.25 24.67 16.70
CA ALA A 827 11.42 25.72 15.69
C ALA A 827 11.09 27.13 16.19
N PHE A 828 10.06 27.30 17.04
CA PHE A 828 9.70 28.62 17.58
C PHE A 828 10.82 29.24 18.43
N VAL A 829 11.58 28.41 19.19
CA VAL A 829 12.72 28.88 20.00
C VAL A 829 13.84 29.34 19.08
N SER A 830 14.19 28.53 18.08
CA SER A 830 15.22 28.86 17.10
C SER A 830 14.88 30.12 16.31
N LEU A 831 13.63 30.25 15.84
CA LEU A 831 13.16 31.41 15.10
C LEU A 831 13.21 32.69 15.94
N SER A 832 12.73 32.64 17.19
CA SER A 832 12.80 33.79 18.10
C SER A 832 14.24 34.20 18.41
N PHE A 833 15.11 33.23 18.67
CA PHE A 833 16.54 33.48 18.93
C PHE A 833 17.22 34.13 17.71
N ILE A 834 17.06 33.54 16.52
CA ILE A 834 17.68 34.06 15.29
C ILE A 834 17.09 35.43 14.94
N ARG A 835 15.79 35.66 15.15
CA ARG A 835 15.18 36.99 14.97
C ARG A 835 15.88 38.04 15.84
N SER A 836 16.14 37.73 17.11
CA SER A 836 16.88 38.62 18.01
C SER A 836 18.33 38.83 17.57
N MET A 837 18.98 37.82 17.00
CA MET A 837 20.34 37.97 16.44
C MET A 837 20.42 38.95 15.27
N PHE A 838 19.37 39.01 14.44
CA PHE A 838 19.22 39.92 13.29
C PHE A 838 18.42 41.18 13.64
N ALA A 839 18.28 41.53 14.92
CA ALA A 839 17.67 42.79 15.33
C ALA A 839 18.43 43.99 14.70
N ALA A 840 17.71 45.09 14.46
CA ALA A 840 18.28 46.29 13.88
C ALA A 840 19.34 46.92 14.80
N ASP A 841 20.20 47.74 14.20
CA ASP A 841 21.25 48.52 14.87
C ASP A 841 22.26 47.65 15.64
N SER A 842 23.00 48.25 16.57
CA SER A 842 23.98 47.57 17.45
C SER A 842 23.34 46.63 18.49
N LYS A 843 22.01 46.45 18.47
CA LYS A 843 21.29 45.54 19.37
C LYS A 843 21.32 44.09 18.88
N GLY A 844 21.53 43.86 17.59
CA GLY A 844 21.63 42.52 17.00
C GLY A 844 23.04 41.94 17.12
N TYR A 845 23.14 40.69 17.61
CA TYR A 845 24.44 40.00 17.74
C TYR A 845 25.20 39.90 16.42
N ILE A 846 24.51 39.72 15.28
CA ILE A 846 25.17 39.65 13.96
C ILE A 846 25.76 41.01 13.57
N ASN A 847 25.04 42.11 13.79
CA ASN A 847 25.58 43.44 13.53
C ASN A 847 26.81 43.72 14.40
N LEU A 848 26.77 43.39 15.70
CA LEU A 848 27.92 43.53 16.59
C LEU A 848 29.15 42.76 16.10
N ILE A 849 28.98 41.51 15.68
CA ILE A 849 30.08 40.68 15.15
C ILE A 849 30.64 41.29 13.86
N LEU A 850 29.78 41.71 12.92
CA LEU A 850 30.23 42.27 11.63
C LEU A 850 30.93 43.62 11.79
N ILE A 851 30.48 44.47 12.71
CA ILE A 851 31.14 45.75 13.04
C ILE A 851 32.51 45.48 13.68
N ASN A 852 32.59 44.57 14.67
CA ASN A 852 33.85 44.24 15.34
C ASN A 852 34.87 43.56 14.41
N LEU A 853 34.42 42.84 13.40
CA LEU A 853 35.28 42.26 12.34
C LEU A 853 35.67 43.28 11.25
N GLY A 854 35.18 44.52 11.32
CA GLY A 854 35.44 45.57 10.34
C GLY A 854 34.78 45.33 8.97
N LEU A 855 33.80 44.42 8.89
CA LEU A 855 33.09 44.09 7.64
C LEU A 855 32.01 45.10 7.27
N ILE A 856 31.45 45.80 8.26
CA ILE A 856 30.46 46.87 8.09
C ILE A 856 30.77 48.04 9.02
N LYS A 857 30.44 49.26 8.62
CA LYS A 857 30.64 50.48 9.42
C LYS A 857 29.47 50.76 10.37
N ASP A 858 28.24 50.59 9.86
CA ASP A 858 27.00 50.84 10.59
C ASP A 858 26.12 49.58 10.64
N GLY A 859 25.23 49.52 11.65
CA GLY A 859 24.32 48.39 11.82
C GLY A 859 23.29 48.30 10.68
N ILE A 860 23.15 47.11 10.09
CA ILE A 860 22.20 46.86 9.00
C ILE A 860 20.81 46.56 9.57
N SER A 861 19.77 47.19 9.00
CA SER A 861 18.37 46.96 9.37
C SER A 861 17.78 45.75 8.61
N TRP A 862 18.28 44.57 8.93
CA TRP A 862 18.03 43.30 8.22
C TRP A 862 16.56 42.97 7.95
N LEU A 863 15.68 43.22 8.91
CA LEU A 863 14.26 42.86 8.85
C LEU A 863 13.36 43.99 8.32
N ASN A 864 13.89 45.20 8.16
CA ASN A 864 13.11 46.38 7.77
C ASN A 864 13.20 46.68 6.26
N GLN A 865 14.11 46.05 5.52
CA GLN A 865 14.18 46.16 4.06
C GLN A 865 13.60 44.91 3.40
N ILE A 866 12.78 45.09 2.35
CA ILE A 866 12.02 44.00 1.70
C ILE A 866 12.95 42.90 1.17
N GLY A 867 14.00 43.28 0.45
CA GLY A 867 14.93 42.33 -0.16
C GLY A 867 15.69 41.49 0.87
N THR A 868 16.28 42.15 1.88
CA THR A 868 17.05 41.48 2.94
C THR A 868 16.17 40.59 3.80
N ALA A 869 14.97 41.05 4.17
CA ALA A 869 14.03 40.28 4.96
C ALA A 869 13.65 38.98 4.23
N ARG A 870 13.30 39.05 2.94
CA ARG A 870 12.96 37.89 2.10
C ARG A 870 14.11 36.87 1.98
N VAL A 871 15.34 37.35 1.77
CA VAL A 871 16.53 36.48 1.67
C VAL A 871 16.81 35.78 3.00
N LEU A 872 16.82 36.53 4.10
CA LEU A 872 17.04 35.97 5.43
C LEU A 872 15.98 34.93 5.80
N LEU A 873 14.72 35.18 5.45
CA LEU A 873 13.62 34.26 5.69
C LEU A 873 13.89 32.89 5.02
N ILE A 874 14.35 32.88 3.77
CA ILE A 874 14.72 31.66 3.04
C ILE A 874 15.94 30.98 3.67
N VAL A 875 16.96 31.75 4.09
CA VAL A 875 18.17 31.20 4.74
C VAL A 875 17.84 30.53 6.06
N VAL A 876 17.07 31.18 6.92
CA VAL A 876 16.65 30.63 8.22
C VAL A 876 15.80 29.39 8.03
N GLN A 877 14.85 29.41 7.09
CA GLN A 877 14.04 28.25 6.75
C GLN A 877 14.89 27.09 6.21
N THR A 878 15.89 27.39 5.38
CA THR A 878 16.84 26.40 4.89
C THR A 878 17.60 25.75 6.05
N TRP A 879 18.09 26.55 6.99
CA TRP A 879 18.83 26.09 8.17
C TRP A 879 18.00 25.17 9.08
N ILE A 880 16.71 25.45 9.28
CA ILE A 880 15.83 24.58 10.08
C ILE A 880 15.46 23.31 9.31
N SER A 881 15.00 23.45 8.07
CA SER A 881 14.40 22.34 7.32
C SER A 881 15.41 21.36 6.74
N TYR A 882 16.65 21.77 6.45
CA TYR A 882 17.64 20.83 5.89
C TYR A 882 17.91 19.66 6.84
N ALA A 883 17.89 19.90 8.16
CA ALA A 883 18.21 18.89 9.16
C ALA A 883 17.19 17.74 9.18
N PHE A 884 15.91 18.05 9.00
CA PHE A 884 14.85 17.06 8.85
C PHE A 884 15.05 16.23 7.56
N ILE A 885 15.29 16.91 6.44
CA ILE A 885 15.48 16.26 5.14
C ILE A 885 16.75 15.39 5.16
N PHE A 886 17.82 15.89 5.78
CA PHE A 886 19.06 15.18 6.02
C PHE A 886 18.82 13.85 6.74
N MET A 887 18.08 13.87 7.86
CA MET A 887 17.76 12.65 8.63
C MET A 887 16.99 11.64 7.76
N LEU A 888 15.99 12.12 7.05
CA LEU A 888 15.11 11.31 6.21
C LEU A 888 15.83 10.67 5.02
N VAL A 889 16.64 11.46 4.30
CA VAL A 889 17.45 11.00 3.17
C VAL A 889 18.49 9.99 3.66
N THR A 890 19.10 10.24 4.83
CA THR A 890 20.05 9.31 5.45
C THR A 890 19.40 7.96 5.77
N GLY A 891 18.15 7.95 6.25
CA GLY A 891 17.38 6.72 6.50
C GLY A 891 17.07 5.96 5.21
N ASN A 892 16.63 6.68 4.16
CA ASN A 892 16.34 6.07 2.85
C ASN A 892 17.61 5.52 2.16
N LEU A 893 18.73 6.25 2.22
CA LEU A 893 20.02 5.78 1.70
C LEU A 893 20.49 4.48 2.38
N GLN A 894 20.18 4.30 3.66
CA GLN A 894 20.53 3.08 4.41
C GLN A 894 19.62 1.89 4.08
N ALA A 895 18.45 2.13 3.50
CA ALA A 895 17.53 1.07 3.07
C ALA A 895 17.90 0.45 1.71
N ILE A 896 18.76 1.12 0.93
CA ILE A 896 19.27 0.61 -0.35
C ILE A 896 20.29 -0.50 -0.07
N SER A 897 20.04 -1.72 -0.58
CA SER A 897 20.94 -2.87 -0.41
C SER A 897 22.32 -2.59 -0.98
N GLY A 898 23.36 -3.06 -0.27
CA GLY A 898 24.76 -3.01 -0.74
C GLY A 898 24.98 -3.79 -2.03
N GLU A 899 24.22 -4.86 -2.23
CA GLU A 899 24.32 -5.78 -3.38
C GLU A 899 24.11 -5.06 -4.72
N ILE A 900 23.27 -4.02 -4.77
CA ILE A 900 23.02 -3.23 -5.98
C ILE A 900 24.28 -2.45 -6.39
N TYR A 901 25.04 -1.98 -5.41
CA TYR A 901 26.31 -1.28 -5.66
C TYR A 901 27.41 -2.23 -6.09
N GLU A 902 27.43 -3.45 -5.54
CA GLU A 902 28.37 -4.51 -5.91
C GLU A 902 28.10 -5.01 -7.33
N ALA A 903 26.84 -5.27 -7.68
CA ALA A 903 26.44 -5.64 -9.04
C ALA A 903 26.85 -4.58 -10.07
N GLY A 904 26.59 -3.29 -9.79
CA GLY A 904 27.02 -2.20 -10.66
C GLY A 904 28.55 -2.11 -10.80
N ALA A 905 29.30 -2.43 -9.75
CA ALA A 905 30.76 -2.47 -9.81
C ALA A 905 31.28 -3.65 -10.66
N VAL A 906 30.64 -4.82 -10.57
CA VAL A 906 30.92 -5.99 -11.41
C VAL A 906 30.67 -5.68 -12.89
N ASP A 907 29.62 -4.93 -13.20
CA ASP A 907 29.30 -4.44 -14.55
C ASP A 907 30.24 -3.31 -15.05
N GLY A 908 31.26 -2.95 -14.27
CA GLY A 908 32.24 -1.90 -14.62
C GLY A 908 31.69 -0.47 -14.52
N ALA A 909 30.59 -0.24 -13.81
CA ALA A 909 30.03 1.09 -13.66
C ALA A 909 30.96 1.99 -12.82
N SER A 910 31.28 3.17 -13.35
CA SER A 910 32.04 4.17 -12.60
C SER A 910 31.25 4.72 -11.42
N LYS A 911 31.92 5.28 -10.40
CA LYS A 911 31.24 5.86 -9.22
C LYS A 911 30.21 6.93 -9.57
N SER A 912 30.46 7.69 -10.63
CA SER A 912 29.50 8.68 -11.15
C SER A 912 28.28 8.01 -11.77
N GLN A 913 28.47 6.93 -12.53
CA GLN A 913 27.36 6.14 -13.08
C GLN A 913 26.54 5.47 -11.98
N ILE A 914 27.20 4.90 -10.96
CA ILE A 914 26.54 4.33 -9.79
C ILE A 914 25.67 5.40 -9.11
N PHE A 915 26.20 6.61 -8.91
CA PHE A 915 25.44 7.69 -8.29
C PHE A 915 24.24 8.14 -9.14
N TRP A 916 24.46 8.52 -10.40
CA TRP A 916 23.42 9.11 -11.25
C TRP A 916 22.41 8.09 -11.78
N LYS A 917 22.80 6.82 -11.96
CA LYS A 917 21.94 5.77 -12.52
C LYS A 917 21.33 4.84 -11.47
N LEU A 918 21.97 4.65 -10.31
CA LEU A 918 21.47 3.75 -9.26
C LEU A 918 21.03 4.53 -8.01
N THR A 919 21.96 5.21 -7.32
CA THR A 919 21.68 5.85 -6.02
C THR A 919 20.61 6.94 -6.11
N LEU A 920 20.81 7.94 -6.98
CA LEU A 920 19.94 9.11 -7.02
C LEU A 920 18.52 8.78 -7.51
N PRO A 921 18.31 7.99 -8.59
CA PRO A 921 16.96 7.62 -9.02
C PRO A 921 16.21 6.82 -7.96
N GLN A 922 16.85 5.84 -7.33
CA GLN A 922 16.23 5.02 -6.28
C GLN A 922 15.92 5.85 -5.04
N LEU A 923 16.83 6.74 -4.65
CA LEU A 923 16.61 7.67 -3.55
C LEU A 923 15.42 8.59 -3.82
N LEU A 924 15.37 9.22 -5.00
CA LEU A 924 14.29 10.13 -5.39
C LEU A 924 12.92 9.44 -5.37
N LEU A 925 12.83 8.18 -5.81
CA LEU A 925 11.59 7.39 -5.71
C LEU A 925 11.17 7.12 -4.26
N GLY A 926 12.15 6.86 -3.38
CA GLY A 926 11.95 6.67 -1.95
C GLY A 926 11.45 7.93 -1.25
N ILE A 927 12.06 9.09 -1.54
CA ILE A 927 11.75 10.36 -0.87
C ILE A 927 10.69 11.21 -1.56
N ALA A 928 10.26 10.91 -2.80
CA ALA A 928 9.31 11.74 -3.56
C ALA A 928 8.03 12.14 -2.79
N PRO A 929 7.32 11.24 -2.08
CA PRO A 929 6.15 11.62 -1.29
C PRO A 929 6.48 12.66 -0.20
N MET A 930 7.69 12.59 0.34
CA MET A 930 8.16 13.46 1.41
C MET A 930 8.57 14.83 0.84
N LEU A 931 9.15 14.86 -0.37
CA LEU A 931 9.44 16.11 -1.09
C LEU A 931 8.13 16.88 -1.41
N ILE A 932 7.08 16.16 -1.82
CA ILE A 932 5.74 16.74 -2.01
C ILE A 932 5.20 17.29 -0.68
N GLY A 933 5.38 16.55 0.42
CA GLY A 933 5.01 17.00 1.76
C GLY A 933 5.77 18.26 2.19
N GLN A 934 7.07 18.37 1.89
CA GLN A 934 7.86 19.58 2.15
C GLN A 934 7.34 20.77 1.34
N PHE A 935 6.98 20.57 0.07
CA PHE A 935 6.39 21.60 -0.77
C PHE A 935 5.08 22.15 -0.20
N VAL A 936 4.15 21.24 0.13
CA VAL A 936 2.87 21.57 0.77
C VAL A 936 3.08 22.24 2.13
N GLY A 937 4.08 21.78 2.89
CA GLY A 937 4.45 22.36 4.18
C GLY A 937 4.95 23.80 4.05
N ALA A 938 5.83 24.08 3.08
CA ALA A 938 6.36 25.42 2.84
C ALA A 938 5.27 26.41 2.40
N PHE A 939 4.35 25.97 1.54
CA PHE A 939 3.20 26.77 1.09
C PHE A 939 2.31 27.24 2.26
N ASN A 940 2.19 26.40 3.29
CA ASN A 940 1.37 26.67 4.48
C ASN A 940 2.19 27.00 5.75
N ASN A 941 3.45 27.42 5.62
CA ASN A 941 4.35 27.61 6.76
C ASN A 941 4.10 28.93 7.51
N PHE A 942 2.97 29.00 8.21
CA PHE A 942 2.57 30.15 9.00
C PHE A 942 3.59 30.50 10.10
N THR A 943 4.04 29.51 10.86
CA THR A 943 4.89 29.69 12.06
C THR A 943 6.18 30.44 11.76
N THR A 944 6.82 30.14 10.63
CA THR A 944 8.10 30.77 10.27
C THR A 944 7.89 32.25 9.94
N ILE A 945 6.85 32.56 9.16
CA ILE A 945 6.53 33.95 8.80
C ILE A 945 6.11 34.75 10.03
N SER A 946 5.17 34.23 10.82
CA SER A 946 4.59 34.96 11.95
C SER A 946 5.60 35.26 13.05
N ILE A 947 6.48 34.32 13.38
CA ILE A 947 7.49 34.51 14.43
C ILE A 947 8.69 35.32 13.92
N PHE A 948 9.20 35.02 12.73
CA PHE A 948 10.46 35.62 12.28
C PHE A 948 10.30 37.04 11.75
N THR A 949 9.21 37.33 11.03
CA THR A 949 8.98 38.67 10.40
C THR A 949 7.65 39.30 10.76
N GLY A 950 6.66 38.53 11.21
CA GLY A 950 5.28 39.01 11.35
C GLY A 950 4.65 39.43 10.02
N GLY A 951 5.21 38.97 8.89
CA GLY A 951 4.82 39.37 7.53
C GLY A 951 5.49 40.66 7.02
N GLY A 952 6.23 41.39 7.87
CA GLY A 952 6.90 42.65 7.51
C GLY A 952 8.14 42.49 6.60
N PRO A 953 8.72 43.60 6.11
CA PRO A 953 8.28 44.98 6.29
C PRO A 953 7.01 45.31 5.47
N ALA A 954 6.28 46.36 5.87
CA ALA A 954 5.09 46.83 5.16
C ALA A 954 5.45 47.41 3.78
N TYR A 955 4.52 47.34 2.84
CA TYR A 955 4.67 48.05 1.55
C TYR A 955 4.54 49.56 1.76
N ALA A 956 5.26 50.35 0.96
CA ALA A 956 5.16 51.81 0.98
C ALA A 956 3.72 52.29 0.70
N ASN A 957 3.02 51.60 -0.21
CA ASN A 957 1.61 51.82 -0.50
C ASN A 957 0.81 50.63 0.07
N ALA A 958 0.39 50.73 1.33
CA ALA A 958 -0.40 49.69 1.97
C ALA A 958 -1.82 49.67 1.41
N SER A 959 -2.30 48.48 1.01
CA SER A 959 -3.70 48.31 0.63
C SER A 959 -4.61 48.25 1.87
N PRO A 960 -5.93 48.47 1.72
CA PRO A 960 -6.91 48.25 2.79
C PRO A 960 -6.91 46.83 3.36
N PHE A 961 -6.33 45.85 2.66
CA PHE A 961 -6.26 44.45 3.07
C PHE A 961 -5.04 44.10 3.95
N GLY A 962 -4.15 45.05 4.23
CA GLY A 962 -3.11 44.91 5.25
C GLY A 962 -2.01 43.85 4.96
N GLU A 963 -1.82 43.47 3.71
CA GLU A 963 -0.70 42.59 3.31
C GLU A 963 0.65 43.29 3.49
N ALA A 964 1.65 42.53 3.90
CA ALA A 964 3.03 42.99 3.98
C ALA A 964 3.98 42.14 3.13
N SER A 965 5.23 42.59 2.99
CA SER A 965 6.11 42.11 1.91
C SER A 965 6.58 40.67 2.02
N THR A 966 6.54 40.07 3.21
CA THR A 966 6.92 38.67 3.43
C THR A 966 5.72 37.77 3.74
N ASP A 967 4.50 38.32 3.71
CA ASP A 967 3.30 37.53 3.95
C ASP A 967 3.07 36.48 2.86
N ILE A 968 2.85 35.25 3.31
CA ILE A 968 2.33 34.16 2.48
C ILE A 968 0.82 34.08 2.67
N ILE A 969 0.11 33.36 1.80
CA ILE A 969 -1.37 33.30 1.82
C ILE A 969 -1.92 33.05 3.23
N ILE A 970 -1.37 32.06 3.95
CA ILE A 970 -1.89 31.69 5.27
C ILE A 970 -1.57 32.74 6.36
N SER A 971 -0.43 33.44 6.28
CA SER A 971 -0.13 34.53 7.23
C SER A 971 -0.97 35.77 6.95
N TRP A 972 -1.25 36.04 5.68
CA TRP A 972 -2.16 37.11 5.30
C TRP A 972 -3.61 36.82 5.70
N VAL A 973 -4.11 35.59 5.47
CA VAL A 973 -5.41 35.12 6.00
C VAL A 973 -5.50 35.37 7.50
N PHE A 974 -4.46 35.01 8.26
CA PHE A 974 -4.43 35.22 9.70
C PHE A 974 -4.56 36.71 10.04
N LYS A 975 -3.84 37.61 9.34
CA LYS A 975 -3.98 39.07 9.51
C LYS A 975 -5.38 39.56 9.20
N LEU A 976 -5.98 39.09 8.10
CA LEU A 976 -7.36 39.40 7.73
C LEU A 976 -8.32 39.08 8.88
N THR A 977 -8.11 37.97 9.58
CA THR A 977 -9.00 37.52 10.68
C THR A 977 -8.73 38.17 12.04
N THR A 978 -7.52 38.69 12.29
CA THR A 978 -7.08 39.07 13.66
C THR A 978 -6.63 40.52 13.83
N GLN A 979 -6.17 41.22 12.78
CA GLN A 979 -5.57 42.55 12.89
C GLN A 979 -6.57 43.71 12.69
N GLY A 980 -7.86 43.48 12.99
CA GLY A 980 -8.86 44.56 13.04
C GLY A 980 -9.13 45.24 11.70
N ILE A 981 -9.10 44.48 10.60
CA ILE A 981 -9.38 45.02 9.26
C ILE A 981 -10.85 45.45 9.16
N LYS A 982 -11.07 46.73 8.87
CA LYS A 982 -12.41 47.34 8.80
C LYS A 982 -13.06 47.19 7.42
N ILE A 983 -13.04 45.97 6.88
CA ILE A 983 -13.73 45.63 5.62
C ILE A 983 -14.92 44.75 5.97
N ASP A 984 -16.11 45.05 5.44
CA ASP A 984 -17.27 44.21 5.66
C ASP A 984 -17.07 42.82 5.04
N GLY A 985 -17.42 41.75 5.78
CA GLY A 985 -17.21 40.37 5.36
C GLY A 985 -15.75 39.89 5.28
N HIS A 986 -14.79 40.62 5.88
CA HIS A 986 -13.35 40.28 5.78
C HIS A 986 -12.99 38.88 6.29
N GLN A 987 -13.70 38.36 7.31
CA GLN A 987 -13.42 37.01 7.85
C GLN A 987 -13.98 35.92 6.95
N ALA A 988 -15.17 36.11 6.40
CA ALA A 988 -15.73 35.24 5.38
C ALA A 988 -14.87 35.23 4.11
N PHE A 989 -14.34 36.39 3.71
CA PHE A 989 -13.36 36.49 2.63
C PHE A 989 -12.06 35.74 2.95
N ALA A 990 -11.51 35.89 4.16
CA ALA A 990 -10.33 35.15 4.59
C ALA A 990 -10.55 33.63 4.60
N ALA A 991 -11.76 33.19 4.97
CA ALA A 991 -12.17 31.79 4.92
C ALA A 991 -12.29 31.27 3.48
N ALA A 992 -12.80 32.07 2.55
CA ALA A 992 -12.81 31.77 1.12
C ALA A 992 -11.39 31.62 0.57
N LEU A 993 -10.49 32.55 0.92
CA LEU A 993 -9.09 32.52 0.51
C LEU A 993 -8.35 31.30 1.08
N SER A 994 -8.61 30.95 2.34
CA SER A 994 -8.11 29.73 2.98
C SER A 994 -8.57 28.47 2.25
N THR A 995 -9.84 28.44 1.85
CA THR A 995 -10.42 27.33 1.09
C THR A 995 -9.75 27.16 -0.27
N LEU A 996 -9.56 28.27 -1.01
CA LEU A 996 -8.83 28.26 -2.29
C LEU A 996 -7.38 27.80 -2.11
N ALA A 997 -6.68 28.32 -1.10
CA ALA A 997 -5.31 27.92 -0.79
C ALA A 997 -5.21 26.42 -0.45
N ALA A 998 -6.16 25.91 0.34
CA ALA A 998 -6.26 24.49 0.66
C ALA A 998 -6.52 23.64 -0.60
N LEU A 999 -7.43 24.05 -1.49
CA LEU A 999 -7.71 23.35 -2.74
C LEU A 999 -6.48 23.31 -3.67
N ILE A 1000 -5.73 24.41 -3.76
CA ILE A 1000 -4.47 24.48 -4.51
C ILE A 1000 -3.47 23.47 -3.91
N SER A 1001 -3.26 23.53 -2.60
CA SER A 1001 -2.35 22.65 -1.86
C SER A 1001 -2.72 21.16 -2.02
N ILE A 1002 -4.01 20.83 -1.87
CA ILE A 1002 -4.55 19.47 -2.05
C ILE A 1002 -4.37 19.01 -3.50
N SER A 1003 -4.62 19.86 -4.48
CA SER A 1003 -4.48 19.51 -5.90
C SER A 1003 -3.03 19.17 -6.26
N PHE A 1004 -2.07 19.98 -5.78
CA PHE A 1004 -0.65 19.70 -5.95
C PHE A 1004 -0.23 18.41 -5.23
N ALA A 1005 -0.66 18.24 -3.98
CA ALA A 1005 -0.39 17.04 -3.19
C ALA A 1005 -0.94 15.79 -3.90
N LEU A 1006 -2.23 15.78 -4.22
CA LEU A 1006 -2.93 14.66 -4.85
C LEU A 1006 -2.27 14.29 -6.19
N ARG A 1007 -1.97 15.28 -7.03
CA ARG A 1007 -1.29 15.05 -8.31
C ARG A 1007 0.11 14.45 -8.10
N GLY A 1008 0.86 14.94 -7.12
CA GLY A 1008 2.17 14.44 -6.74
C GLY A 1008 2.13 13.00 -6.22
N PHE A 1009 1.22 12.70 -5.29
CA PHE A 1009 1.06 11.37 -4.71
C PHE A 1009 0.58 10.35 -5.73
N ILE A 1010 -0.40 10.69 -6.59
CA ILE A 1010 -0.86 9.79 -7.67
C ILE A 1010 0.29 9.45 -8.61
N LYS A 1011 1.07 10.45 -9.06
CA LYS A 1011 2.21 10.21 -9.95
C LYS A 1011 3.32 9.41 -9.27
N SER A 1012 3.60 9.64 -7.98
CA SER A 1012 4.65 8.91 -7.27
C SER A 1012 4.26 7.45 -7.04
N MET A 1013 3.00 7.18 -6.71
CA MET A 1013 2.46 5.82 -6.58
C MET A 1013 2.42 5.08 -7.93
N GLN A 1014 2.13 5.75 -9.04
CA GLN A 1014 2.17 5.14 -10.38
C GLN A 1014 3.58 4.76 -10.85
N ARG A 1015 4.62 5.36 -10.27
CA ARG A 1015 6.03 5.12 -10.64
C ARG A 1015 6.74 4.12 -9.72
N ARG A 1016 6.18 3.86 -8.55
CA ARG A 1016 6.62 2.80 -7.63
C ARG A 1016 5.96 1.49 -8.06
#